data_AF-J5K980-F1
#
_entry.id   AF-J5K980-F1
#
_cell.length_a   1.000
_cell.length_b   1.000
_cell.length_c   1.000
_cell.angle_alpha   90.00
_cell.angle_beta   90.00
_cell.angle_gamma   90.00
#
_symmetry.space_group_name_H-M   'P 1'
#
loop_
_entity.id
_entity.type
_entity.pdbx_description
1 polymer ?
#
loop_
_entity_poly.entity_id
_entity_poly.type
_entity_poly.pdbx_seq_one_letter_code
_entity_poly.pdbx_strand_id
1 'polypeptide(L)'
;MARKARTHMKKVATPQERPFSYSMSLSRDRLELEGFHPLACSQTSVFEMIESWKELLRRQLGAPPIQAPTMRMTRAFLLLREEPTPASEPRVGYFENLIMSQAVGPRVLTEIFARGHRSALHLALTSKRMWLILTASVNYFDFYAGRLQNLGPSGIFVCAAPEFTLGEIMATRLSDPYGFQSATPFTNWHNAAITREMDAVDTLFMVRARLDKEKKTSEGSGSQPVPEFLRRMFDEPTLRAILAIEKPKNIFKMNQFISLPSGSAFEPPMIYSATRLQLLLIKMFNQRENTEVLHFHKIPFFDRRILAIILRACPNVTMLGVYDCPLIHLGDLIPLLDLIYEINMERKLQNKPLIGGFDFYPSFHKGLSTESEHRVFGLTADSMDRDIIQRGLFAVLLKGFLKARQLKLDLLFEPGRALRAFLFRVPNPPLSIPTFFDGLCRYLESGALDTPDTQRRRALYDLTKPIRLGLEPDLEDSFYQEDMDRYLPFCSSCGYEMLYELFPAGTRRVDPHRRVCAGCNLQDLLDKQPHDMRDWKVGLLAKLMPDWNGLVFNKDAPTGDCDLMSLQATETLRNEPSPLFINQKGELAASHNVIGLLRDNKIPADSLQNLPALQDLVEGAGFDAQWTELFNHCHKADIYARARMCINTEARKKELKNKGLVSKRPRDWYGEVWRREKHAQEVQSFDYRSAVLFHLELESQGW
;
A
#
# COMPACT_ATOMS: atom_id res chain seq x y z
N MET A 1 41.68 36.65 -74.87
CA MET A 1 42.50 36.39 -73.67
C MET A 1 41.98 35.13 -72.98
N ALA A 2 42.60 34.00 -73.29
CA ALA A 2 42.07 32.67 -72.99
C ALA A 2 42.97 31.88 -72.02
N ARG A 3 42.34 30.89 -71.37
CA ARG A 3 42.86 29.64 -70.74
C ARG A 3 43.20 29.63 -69.23
N LYS A 4 42.28 28.97 -68.50
CA LYS A 4 42.45 27.85 -67.53
C LYS A 4 43.85 27.62 -66.93
N ALA A 5 43.93 27.58 -65.59
CA ALA A 5 44.06 26.36 -64.78
C ALA A 5 44.53 26.68 -63.34
N ARG A 6 43.87 26.11 -62.32
CA ARG A 6 44.53 25.51 -61.13
C ARG A 6 43.52 24.78 -60.21
N THR A 7 43.43 23.48 -60.48
CA THR A 7 43.39 22.33 -59.56
C THR A 7 43.02 22.53 -58.08
N HIS A 8 42.00 21.77 -57.68
CA HIS A 8 41.67 21.30 -56.34
C HIS A 8 42.87 20.76 -55.55
N MET A 9 42.96 21.12 -54.27
CA MET A 9 43.36 20.19 -53.20
C MET A 9 42.30 20.22 -52.10
N LYS A 10 41.66 19.05 -51.90
CA LYS A 10 40.78 18.74 -50.77
C LYS A 10 41.58 18.91 -49.47
N LYS A 11 41.17 19.85 -48.61
CA LYS A 11 41.40 19.68 -47.17
C LYS A 11 40.37 18.68 -46.69
N VAL A 12 40.86 17.50 -46.31
CA VAL A 12 40.11 16.51 -45.54
C VAL A 12 39.70 17.20 -44.24
N ALA A 13 38.41 17.52 -44.13
CA ALA A 13 37.82 17.80 -42.84
C ALA A 13 37.89 16.49 -42.06
N THR A 14 38.68 16.49 -40.99
CA THR A 14 38.55 15.54 -39.90
C THR A 14 37.08 15.47 -39.50
N PRO A 15 36.51 14.26 -39.30
CA PRO A 15 35.15 14.15 -38.81
C PRO A 15 35.13 14.84 -37.44
N GLN A 16 34.32 15.89 -37.31
CA GLN A 16 33.90 16.37 -35.99
C GLN A 16 33.27 15.15 -35.30
N GLU A 17 33.91 14.70 -34.23
CA GLU A 17 33.36 13.69 -33.33
C GLU A 17 31.96 14.15 -32.93
N ARG A 18 30.94 13.42 -33.38
CA ARG A 18 29.59 13.61 -32.87
C ARG A 18 29.65 13.39 -31.35
N PRO A 19 29.04 14.26 -30.53
CA PRO A 19 28.95 13.98 -29.10
C PRO A 19 28.29 12.61 -28.92
N PHE A 20 28.95 11.72 -28.17
CA PHE A 20 28.51 10.36 -27.90
C PHE A 20 27.11 10.40 -27.25
N SER A 21 26.05 10.12 -28.02
CA SER A 21 24.69 9.98 -27.49
C SER A 21 24.56 8.64 -26.76
N TYR A 22 24.20 8.65 -25.48
CA TYR A 22 24.04 7.45 -24.68
C TYR A 22 22.67 6.81 -24.94
N SER A 23 22.61 5.78 -25.79
CA SER A 23 21.35 5.16 -26.23
C SER A 23 20.87 4.02 -25.31
N MET A 24 19.67 3.50 -25.60
CA MET A 24 19.13 2.29 -24.96
C MET A 24 20.09 1.11 -25.06
N SER A 25 20.67 0.86 -26.25
CA SER A 25 21.65 -0.20 -26.46
C SER A 25 22.92 -0.01 -25.62
N LEU A 26 23.46 1.22 -25.55
CA LEU A 26 24.63 1.50 -24.71
C LEU A 26 24.34 1.36 -23.21
N SER A 27 23.10 1.66 -22.80
CA SER A 27 22.64 1.42 -21.44
C SER A 27 22.54 -0.06 -21.11
N ARG A 28 22.02 -0.88 -22.05
CA ARG A 28 21.99 -2.33 -21.96
C ARG A 28 23.40 -2.93 -21.90
N ASP A 29 24.27 -2.58 -22.85
CA ASP A 29 25.66 -3.06 -22.91
C ASP A 29 26.39 -2.79 -21.59
N ARG A 30 26.19 -1.60 -21.03
CA ARG A 30 26.75 -1.23 -19.72
C ARG A 30 26.21 -2.13 -18.61
N LEU A 31 24.91 -2.35 -18.53
CA LEU A 31 24.31 -3.23 -17.51
C LEU A 31 24.78 -4.69 -17.65
N GLU A 32 24.99 -5.18 -18.86
CA GLU A 32 25.51 -6.53 -19.12
C GLU A 32 26.99 -6.65 -18.72
N LEU A 33 27.80 -5.61 -18.94
CA LEU A 33 29.23 -5.59 -18.63
C LEU A 33 29.53 -5.34 -17.14
N GLU A 34 28.85 -4.36 -16.54
CA GLU A 34 29.15 -3.85 -15.20
C GLU A 34 28.20 -4.39 -14.12
N GLY A 35 27.03 -4.90 -14.51
CA GLY A 35 25.99 -5.34 -13.58
C GLY A 35 25.25 -4.17 -12.91
N PHE A 36 24.59 -4.47 -11.79
CA PHE A 36 23.89 -3.48 -10.98
C PHE A 36 24.75 -2.99 -9.82
N HIS A 37 24.54 -1.73 -9.42
CA HIS A 37 25.09 -1.22 -8.18
C HIS A 37 24.69 -2.10 -6.96
N PRO A 38 25.60 -2.42 -6.02
CA PRO A 38 25.30 -3.33 -4.89
C PRO A 38 24.15 -2.88 -3.97
N LEU A 39 23.94 -1.56 -3.85
CA LEU A 39 22.81 -1.01 -3.09
C LEU A 39 21.49 -1.02 -3.89
N ALA A 40 21.56 -1.20 -5.21
CA ALA A 40 20.40 -1.22 -6.09
C ALA A 40 19.76 -2.62 -6.16
N CYS A 41 20.58 -3.68 -6.18
CA CYS A 41 20.11 -5.05 -6.33
C CYS A 41 21.03 -6.04 -5.60
N SER A 42 20.45 -7.12 -5.05
CA SER A 42 21.22 -8.24 -4.50
C SER A 42 21.78 -9.17 -5.57
N GLN A 43 21.15 -9.23 -6.73
CA GLN A 43 21.58 -10.02 -7.87
C GLN A 43 22.70 -9.28 -8.60
N THR A 44 23.72 -10.03 -9.00
CA THR A 44 24.94 -9.46 -9.58
C THR A 44 24.84 -9.30 -11.10
N SER A 45 23.99 -10.09 -11.76
CA SER A 45 23.83 -10.03 -13.22
C SER A 45 22.39 -9.79 -13.68
N VAL A 46 22.26 -9.24 -14.89
CA VAL A 46 20.98 -9.07 -15.60
C VAL A 46 20.27 -10.42 -15.78
N PHE A 47 21.02 -11.47 -16.13
CA PHE A 47 20.48 -12.81 -16.34
C PHE A 47 19.86 -13.40 -15.05
N GLU A 48 20.56 -13.31 -13.92
CA GLU A 48 20.03 -13.76 -12.61
C GLU A 48 18.73 -13.07 -12.25
N MET A 49 18.63 -11.77 -12.53
CA MET A 49 17.43 -10.98 -12.27
C MET A 49 16.24 -11.45 -13.11
N ILE A 50 16.45 -11.66 -14.41
CA ILE A 50 15.42 -12.14 -15.33
C ILE A 50 14.96 -13.56 -14.96
N GLU A 51 15.88 -14.48 -14.68
CA GLU A 51 15.52 -15.84 -14.28
C GLU A 51 14.80 -15.89 -12.93
N SER A 52 15.23 -15.07 -11.96
CA SER A 52 14.52 -14.92 -10.68
C SER A 52 13.08 -14.42 -10.89
N TRP A 53 12.90 -13.48 -11.81
CA TRP A 53 11.59 -12.92 -12.13
C TRP A 53 10.70 -13.94 -12.87
N LYS A 54 11.26 -14.71 -13.82
CA LYS A 54 10.56 -15.83 -14.46
C LYS A 54 10.08 -16.85 -13.44
N GLU A 55 10.93 -17.19 -12.46
CA GLU A 55 10.57 -18.12 -11.40
C GLU A 55 9.46 -17.57 -10.48
N LEU A 56 9.52 -16.28 -10.14
CA LEU A 56 8.42 -15.60 -9.45
C LEU A 56 7.11 -15.72 -10.25
N LEU A 57 7.14 -15.42 -11.55
CA LEU A 57 5.95 -15.50 -12.40
C LEU A 57 5.40 -16.91 -12.50
N ARG A 58 6.24 -17.93 -12.65
CA ARG A 58 5.82 -19.34 -12.62
C ARG A 58 5.09 -19.67 -11.31
N ARG A 59 5.58 -19.18 -10.17
CA ARG A 59 4.92 -19.36 -8.87
C ARG A 59 3.59 -18.62 -8.75
N GLN A 60 3.48 -17.42 -9.34
CA GLN A 60 2.26 -16.61 -9.28
C GLN A 60 1.19 -17.09 -10.28
N LEU A 61 1.59 -17.63 -11.45
CA LEU A 61 0.70 -18.03 -12.55
C LEU A 61 0.44 -19.55 -12.63
N GLY A 62 1.30 -20.39 -12.04
CA GLY A 62 1.44 -21.81 -12.40
C GLY A 62 0.99 -22.88 -11.39
N ALA A 63 0.12 -22.62 -10.41
CA ALA A 63 -0.37 -23.69 -9.54
C ALA A 63 -1.88 -23.58 -9.18
N PRO A 64 -2.69 -24.64 -9.39
CA PRO A 64 -3.99 -24.74 -8.73
C PRO A 64 -3.79 -24.77 -7.21
N PRO A 65 -4.80 -24.37 -6.40
CA PRO A 65 -4.73 -24.48 -4.95
C PRO A 65 -4.94 -25.95 -4.54
N ILE A 66 -4.00 -26.82 -4.90
CA ILE A 66 -3.98 -28.20 -4.46
C ILE A 66 -2.56 -28.46 -3.94
N GLN A 67 -2.45 -28.50 -2.62
CA GLN A 67 -1.40 -29.16 -1.86
C GLN A 67 0.03 -28.91 -2.36
N ALA A 68 0.53 -27.69 -2.17
CA ALA A 68 1.96 -27.52 -1.93
C ALA A 68 2.18 -27.62 -0.41
N PRO A 69 2.76 -28.72 0.13
CA PRO A 69 3.23 -28.78 1.49
C PRO A 69 4.53 -27.97 1.57
N THR A 70 4.40 -26.67 1.41
CA THR A 70 5.40 -25.75 1.96
C THR A 70 4.80 -25.33 3.28
N MET A 71 5.55 -25.44 4.37
CA MET A 71 5.17 -24.88 5.65
C MET A 71 4.86 -23.39 5.46
N ARG A 72 3.60 -23.07 5.15
CA ARG A 72 3.11 -21.71 5.09
C ARG A 72 2.97 -21.28 6.53
N MET A 73 3.71 -20.25 6.94
CA MET A 73 3.43 -19.56 8.19
C MET A 73 2.00 -19.02 8.14
N THR A 74 1.05 -19.80 8.64
CA THR A 74 -0.31 -19.34 8.94
C THR A 74 -0.80 -20.03 10.20
N ARG A 75 -0.71 -19.26 11.29
CA ARG A 75 -1.67 -19.17 12.40
C ARG A 75 -1.39 -17.99 13.32
N ALA A 76 -0.18 -17.40 13.30
CA ALA A 76 0.11 -16.26 14.17
C ALA A 76 1.39 -15.46 13.87
N PHE A 77 2.02 -15.57 12.68
CA PHE A 77 3.45 -15.23 12.55
C PHE A 77 4.35 -16.01 13.54
N LEU A 78 3.81 -16.84 14.45
CA LEU A 78 4.47 -17.49 15.58
C LEU A 78 4.18 -19.00 15.74
N LEU A 79 3.15 -19.54 15.08
CA LEU A 79 2.79 -20.96 15.20
C LEU A 79 2.76 -21.63 13.82
N LEU A 80 3.69 -22.56 13.60
CA LEU A 80 3.62 -23.52 12.49
C LEU A 80 2.45 -24.48 12.77
N ARG A 81 1.57 -24.70 11.79
CA ARG A 81 0.46 -25.67 11.90
C ARG A 81 0.99 -27.01 12.43
N GLU A 82 0.22 -27.61 13.34
CA GLU A 82 0.54 -28.91 13.94
C GLU A 82 0.57 -29.99 12.85
N GLU A 83 1.76 -30.50 12.56
CA GLU A 83 1.92 -31.91 12.20
C GLU A 83 2.07 -32.69 13.51
N PRO A 84 1.44 -33.87 13.64
CA PRO A 84 1.61 -34.71 14.82
C PRO A 84 3.10 -35.07 14.96
N THR A 85 3.75 -34.57 16.01
CA THR A 85 5.13 -34.95 16.31
C THR A 85 5.17 -36.38 16.85
N PRO A 86 6.08 -37.23 16.36
CA PRO A 86 6.35 -38.53 16.96
C PRO A 86 6.96 -38.36 18.35
N ALA A 87 6.59 -39.28 19.24
CA ALA A 87 7.14 -39.40 20.58
C ALA A 87 8.65 -39.71 20.53
N SER A 88 9.49 -38.71 20.76
CA SER A 88 10.82 -38.91 21.30
C SER A 88 11.29 -37.62 21.98
N GLU A 89 11.67 -37.72 23.25
CA GLU A 89 12.42 -36.68 23.95
C GLU A 89 13.92 -36.82 23.62
N PRO A 90 14.59 -35.75 23.16
CA PRO A 90 16.04 -35.68 23.25
C PRO A 90 16.48 -34.53 24.15
N ARG A 91 17.57 -34.80 24.89
CA ARG A 91 18.19 -33.95 25.91
C ARG A 91 18.37 -32.49 25.48
N VAL A 92 18.06 -31.57 26.39
CA VAL A 92 18.27 -30.13 26.23
C VAL A 92 19.77 -29.83 26.16
N GLY A 93 20.22 -29.21 25.07
CA GLY A 93 21.61 -28.80 24.92
C GLY A 93 21.93 -27.56 25.77
N TYR A 94 23.17 -27.43 26.24
CA TYR A 94 23.63 -26.28 27.04
C TYR A 94 23.36 -24.91 26.37
N PHE A 95 23.41 -24.84 25.04
CA PHE A 95 23.10 -23.63 24.27
C PHE A 95 21.62 -23.25 24.32
N GLU A 96 20.72 -24.24 24.30
CA GLU A 96 19.27 -23.99 24.42
C GLU A 96 18.95 -23.44 25.81
N ASN A 97 19.59 -23.97 26.87
CA ASN A 97 19.45 -23.44 28.23
C ASN A 97 19.95 -21.99 28.36
N LEU A 98 21.05 -21.63 27.68
CA LEU A 98 21.57 -20.27 27.67
C LEU A 98 20.60 -19.31 26.98
N ILE A 99 20.04 -19.70 25.83
CA ILE A 99 19.04 -18.91 25.11
C ILE A 99 17.72 -18.82 25.89
N MET A 100 17.36 -19.86 26.65
CA MET A 100 16.20 -19.87 27.53
C MET A 100 16.35 -19.00 28.78
N SER A 101 17.55 -18.49 29.05
CA SER A 101 17.76 -17.54 30.15
C SER A 101 16.95 -16.26 29.91
N GLN A 102 16.24 -15.81 30.95
CA GLN A 102 15.44 -14.58 30.94
C GLN A 102 16.27 -13.33 30.61
N ALA A 103 17.59 -13.36 30.77
CA ALA A 103 18.46 -12.23 30.45
C ALA A 103 18.97 -12.23 28.99
N VAL A 104 19.08 -13.40 28.35
CA VAL A 104 19.76 -13.56 27.06
C VAL A 104 18.77 -13.73 25.92
N GLY A 105 17.80 -14.64 26.06
CA GLY A 105 16.80 -14.94 25.02
C GLY A 105 16.03 -13.72 24.52
N PRO A 106 15.45 -12.89 25.41
CA PRO A 106 14.73 -11.68 25.02
C PRO A 106 15.59 -10.67 24.26
N ARG A 107 16.87 -10.51 24.63
CA ARG A 107 17.79 -9.60 23.93
C ARG A 107 18.14 -10.10 22.54
N VAL A 108 18.44 -11.40 22.41
CA VAL A 108 18.69 -12.04 21.11
C VAL A 108 17.47 -11.90 20.19
N LEU A 109 16.27 -12.12 20.72
CA LEU A 109 15.03 -11.92 19.97
C LEU A 109 14.84 -10.48 19.54
N THR A 110 15.10 -9.52 20.42
CA THR A 110 14.90 -8.10 20.13
C THR A 110 15.78 -7.70 18.96
N GLU A 111 17.03 -8.16 18.95
CA GLU A 111 17.96 -7.97 17.82
C GLU A 111 17.48 -8.67 16.53
N ILE A 112 16.97 -9.90 16.62
CA ILE A 112 16.47 -10.63 15.44
C ILE A 112 15.25 -9.94 14.83
N PHE A 113 14.30 -9.52 15.66
CA PHE A 113 13.11 -8.82 15.21
C PHE A 113 13.47 -7.42 14.70
N ALA A 114 14.38 -6.69 15.37
CA ALA A 114 14.88 -5.39 14.91
C ALA A 114 15.57 -5.44 13.54
N ARG A 115 16.02 -6.61 13.07
CA ARG A 115 16.52 -6.82 11.71
C ARG A 115 15.42 -7.04 10.66
N GLY A 116 14.14 -6.95 11.03
CA GLY A 116 13.01 -7.06 10.12
C GLY A 116 12.38 -8.45 10.02
N HIS A 117 11.23 -8.53 9.36
CA HIS A 117 10.39 -9.73 9.34
C HIS A 117 11.09 -10.97 8.74
N ARG A 118 11.98 -10.78 7.76
CA ARG A 118 12.63 -11.89 7.08
C ARG A 118 13.60 -12.64 8.00
N SER A 119 14.28 -11.92 8.89
CA SER A 119 15.15 -12.53 9.90
C SER A 119 14.36 -13.36 10.90
N ALA A 120 13.23 -12.83 11.38
CA ALA A 120 12.29 -13.57 12.23
C ALA A 120 11.72 -14.81 11.52
N LEU A 121 11.32 -14.68 10.25
CA LEU A 121 10.82 -15.79 9.43
C LEU A 121 11.88 -16.87 9.21
N HIS A 122 13.12 -16.50 8.89
CA HIS A 122 14.20 -17.46 8.71
C HIS A 122 14.45 -18.26 9.99
N LEU A 123 14.49 -17.61 11.17
CA LEU A 123 14.60 -18.30 12.44
C LEU A 123 13.46 -19.32 12.63
N ALA A 124 12.23 -18.91 12.35
CA ALA A 124 11.05 -19.77 12.48
C ALA A 124 11.12 -21.00 11.56
N LEU A 125 11.62 -20.84 10.33
CA LEU A 125 11.76 -21.91 9.35
C LEU A 125 12.96 -22.82 9.63
N THR A 126 14.03 -22.31 10.22
CA THR A 126 15.24 -23.10 10.52
C THR A 126 15.02 -24.05 11.70
N SER A 127 14.31 -23.62 12.75
CA SER A 127 14.05 -24.48 13.91
C SER A 127 12.72 -24.15 14.60
N LYS A 128 11.72 -25.01 14.38
CA LYS A 128 10.41 -24.93 15.05
C LYS A 128 10.55 -24.94 16.58
N ARG A 129 11.46 -25.76 17.13
CA ARG A 129 11.69 -25.88 18.57
C ARG A 129 12.24 -24.58 19.16
N MET A 130 13.32 -24.05 18.58
CA MET A 130 13.94 -22.79 19.04
C MET A 130 12.96 -21.63 18.92
N TRP A 131 12.18 -21.62 17.84
CA TRP A 131 11.14 -20.63 17.61
C TRP A 131 10.06 -20.65 18.69
N LEU A 132 9.47 -21.81 19.01
CA LEU A 132 8.45 -21.92 20.06
C LEU A 132 8.98 -21.46 21.43
N ILE A 133 10.22 -21.85 21.73
CA ILE A 133 10.93 -21.49 22.96
C ILE A 133 11.11 -19.97 23.07
N LEU A 134 11.62 -19.34 22.02
CA LEU A 134 11.93 -17.92 22.01
C LEU A 134 10.65 -17.06 21.95
N THR A 135 9.70 -17.43 21.11
CA THR A 135 8.47 -16.66 20.91
C THR A 135 7.55 -16.62 22.12
N ALA A 136 7.75 -17.50 23.10
CA ALA A 136 7.14 -17.39 24.43
C ALA A 136 7.50 -16.09 25.16
N SER A 137 8.57 -15.40 24.76
CA SER A 137 8.98 -14.11 25.33
C SER A 137 8.48 -12.89 24.53
N VAL A 138 7.87 -13.09 23.37
CA VAL A 138 7.40 -12.01 22.47
C VAL A 138 5.96 -11.66 22.79
N ASN A 139 5.65 -10.37 22.99
CA ASN A 139 4.26 -9.94 23.16
C ASN A 139 3.54 -10.06 21.81
N TYR A 140 2.60 -10.98 21.72
CA TYR A 140 1.90 -11.29 20.48
C TYR A 140 0.42 -10.99 20.56
N PHE A 141 -0.05 -10.05 19.75
CA PHE A 141 -1.47 -9.75 19.65
C PHE A 141 -2.09 -10.47 18.44
N ASP A 142 -2.91 -11.48 18.74
CA ASP A 142 -3.80 -12.09 17.75
C ASP A 142 -4.97 -11.14 17.51
N PHE A 143 -5.00 -10.53 16.33
CA PHE A 143 -6.00 -9.53 15.99
C PHE A 143 -7.42 -10.08 16.04
N TYR A 144 -7.68 -11.25 15.46
CA TYR A 144 -9.03 -11.82 15.42
C TYR A 144 -9.48 -12.38 16.77
N ALA A 145 -8.58 -12.96 17.54
CA ALA A 145 -8.91 -13.35 18.91
C ALA A 145 -9.09 -12.13 19.83
N GLY A 146 -8.50 -10.98 19.50
CA GLY A 146 -8.45 -9.79 20.34
C GLY A 146 -7.67 -10.03 21.62
N ARG A 147 -6.63 -10.86 21.55
CA ARG A 147 -5.90 -11.35 22.73
C ARG A 147 -4.41 -11.11 22.58
N LEU A 148 -3.83 -10.51 23.61
CA LEU A 148 -2.39 -10.46 23.81
C LEU A 148 -1.96 -11.77 24.46
N GLN A 149 -1.08 -12.49 23.78
CA GLN A 149 -0.40 -13.69 24.26
C GLN A 149 1.00 -13.32 24.74
N ASN A 150 1.51 -14.10 25.68
CA ASN A 150 2.89 -14.03 26.17
C ASN A 150 3.25 -12.63 26.70
N LEU A 151 2.96 -12.36 27.98
CA LEU A 151 3.47 -11.17 28.68
C LEU A 151 4.96 -11.38 29.01
N GLY A 152 5.77 -11.52 27.96
CA GLY A 152 7.19 -11.79 28.07
C GLY A 152 7.99 -10.53 28.36
N PRO A 153 9.22 -10.67 28.90
CA PRO A 153 10.08 -9.53 29.21
C PRO A 153 10.72 -8.87 27.98
N SER A 154 10.44 -9.35 26.75
CA SER A 154 11.01 -8.73 25.54
C SER A 154 10.30 -7.43 25.21
N GLY A 155 11.05 -6.47 24.65
CA GLY A 155 10.49 -5.22 24.13
C GLY A 155 9.81 -5.38 22.77
N ILE A 156 9.42 -6.59 22.37
CA ILE A 156 8.87 -6.86 21.05
C ILE A 156 7.36 -6.98 21.16
N PHE A 157 6.65 -6.21 20.32
CA PHE A 157 5.21 -6.33 20.17
C PHE A 157 4.87 -6.62 18.71
N VAL A 158 4.34 -7.83 18.48
CA VAL A 158 3.91 -8.30 17.15
C VAL A 158 2.39 -8.39 17.14
N CYS A 159 1.75 -7.62 16.26
CA CYS A 159 0.34 -7.76 15.96
C CYS A 159 0.19 -8.47 14.61
N ALA A 160 -0.63 -9.53 14.55
CA ALA A 160 -0.93 -10.18 13.28
C ALA A 160 -2.41 -10.58 13.17
N ALA A 161 -2.93 -10.51 11.95
CA ALA A 161 -4.22 -11.08 11.57
C ALA A 161 -4.00 -12.40 10.80
N PRO A 162 -4.22 -13.57 11.42
CA PRO A 162 -4.01 -14.84 10.75
C PRO A 162 -5.08 -15.12 9.70
N GLU A 163 -4.73 -15.76 8.60
CA GLU A 163 -5.72 -16.21 7.61
C GLU A 163 -6.38 -17.50 8.10
N PHE A 164 -7.72 -17.50 8.24
CA PHE A 164 -8.53 -18.65 8.60
C PHE A 164 -9.46 -19.02 7.46
N THR A 165 -9.72 -20.30 7.27
CA THR A 165 -10.78 -20.77 6.38
C THR A 165 -12.13 -20.82 7.10
N LEU A 166 -13.22 -20.66 6.35
CA LEU A 166 -14.58 -20.77 6.90
C LEU A 166 -14.84 -22.13 7.55
N GLY A 167 -14.27 -23.19 6.99
CA GLY A 167 -14.32 -24.55 7.53
C GLY A 167 -13.62 -24.68 8.88
N GLU A 168 -12.46 -24.05 9.06
CA GLU A 168 -11.76 -24.02 10.35
C GLU A 168 -12.57 -23.31 11.43
N ILE A 169 -13.17 -22.16 11.10
CA ILE A 169 -14.02 -21.41 12.03
C ILE A 169 -15.26 -22.25 12.39
N MET A 170 -15.93 -22.85 11.40
CA MET A 170 -17.14 -23.64 11.63
C MET A 170 -16.89 -24.95 12.36
N ALA A 171 -15.75 -25.61 12.16
CA ALA A 171 -15.40 -26.85 12.86
C ALA A 171 -15.37 -26.64 14.38
N THR A 172 -14.86 -25.50 14.85
CA THR A 172 -14.82 -25.20 16.29
C THR A 172 -16.21 -24.98 16.90
N ARG A 173 -17.15 -24.40 16.13
CA ARG A 173 -18.55 -24.24 16.56
C ARG A 173 -19.23 -25.61 16.72
N LEU A 174 -18.92 -26.56 15.86
CA LEU A 174 -19.50 -27.90 15.91
C LEU A 174 -18.92 -28.75 17.07
N SER A 175 -17.64 -28.55 17.41
CA SER A 175 -16.99 -29.28 18.51
C SER A 175 -17.33 -28.73 19.90
N ASP A 176 -17.59 -27.42 20.03
CA ASP A 176 -17.97 -26.78 21.29
C ASP A 176 -18.92 -25.59 21.06
N PRO A 177 -20.20 -25.85 20.75
CA PRO A 177 -21.17 -24.81 20.36
C PRO A 177 -21.51 -23.83 21.48
N TYR A 178 -21.24 -24.20 22.73
CA TYR A 178 -21.61 -23.42 23.91
C TYR A 178 -20.38 -22.89 24.69
N GLY A 179 -19.15 -23.19 24.23
CA GLY A 179 -17.94 -22.77 24.93
C GLY A 179 -17.72 -23.47 26.28
N PHE A 180 -18.36 -24.63 26.50
CA PHE A 180 -18.28 -25.36 27.77
C PHE A 180 -16.95 -26.10 27.92
N GLN A 181 -16.26 -26.40 26.82
CA GLN A 181 -14.91 -26.95 26.86
C GLN A 181 -13.92 -25.79 27.04
N SER A 182 -13.69 -25.43 28.31
CA SER A 182 -12.73 -24.42 28.78
C SER A 182 -11.27 -24.60 28.30
N ALA A 183 -10.99 -25.64 27.51
CA ALA A 183 -9.65 -26.07 27.14
C ALA A 183 -9.15 -25.55 25.77
N THR A 184 -9.98 -24.95 24.90
CA THR A 184 -9.47 -24.39 23.64
C THR A 184 -9.71 -22.87 23.53
N PRO A 185 -8.65 -22.03 23.49
CA PRO A 185 -8.77 -20.57 23.45
C PRO A 185 -9.41 -20.02 22.14
N PHE A 186 -9.83 -20.88 21.22
CA PHE A 186 -10.30 -20.53 19.88
C PHE A 186 -11.83 -20.37 19.76
N THR A 187 -12.62 -21.07 20.59
CA THR A 187 -14.09 -21.17 20.42
C THR A 187 -14.82 -19.83 20.61
N ASN A 188 -14.42 -19.02 21.59
CA ASN A 188 -15.14 -17.78 21.93
C ASN A 188 -15.11 -16.71 20.82
N TRP A 189 -13.98 -16.53 20.13
CA TRP A 189 -13.87 -15.48 19.12
C TRP A 189 -14.45 -15.93 17.77
N HIS A 190 -14.37 -17.22 17.44
CA HIS A 190 -15.05 -17.81 16.28
C HIS A 190 -16.56 -17.62 16.39
N ASN A 191 -17.14 -17.91 17.57
CA ASN A 191 -18.55 -17.67 17.83
C ASN A 191 -18.90 -16.18 17.68
N ALA A 192 -18.07 -15.27 18.21
CA ALA A 192 -18.28 -13.83 18.03
C ALA A 192 -18.23 -13.41 16.55
N ALA A 193 -17.31 -13.95 15.75
CA ALA A 193 -17.21 -13.66 14.31
C ALA A 193 -18.46 -14.13 13.56
N ILE A 194 -18.94 -15.34 13.86
CA ILE A 194 -20.16 -15.90 13.26
C ILE A 194 -21.39 -15.09 13.67
N THR A 195 -21.53 -14.75 14.94
CA THR A 195 -22.65 -13.95 15.45
C THR A 195 -22.70 -12.59 14.76
N ARG A 196 -21.56 -11.89 14.59
CA ARG A 196 -21.55 -10.58 13.89
C ARG A 196 -21.97 -10.69 12.43
N GLU A 197 -21.58 -11.76 11.74
CA GLU A 197 -22.04 -12.03 10.38
C GLU A 197 -23.57 -12.28 10.35
N MET A 198 -24.08 -13.06 11.31
CA MET A 198 -25.51 -13.31 11.44
C MET A 198 -26.30 -12.04 11.75
N ASP A 199 -25.83 -11.21 12.68
CA ASP A 199 -26.48 -9.95 13.07
C ASP A 199 -26.68 -9.02 11.88
N ALA A 200 -25.68 -8.89 10.99
CA ALA A 200 -25.78 -8.06 9.79
C ALA A 200 -26.86 -8.59 8.81
N VAL A 201 -26.89 -9.92 8.60
CA VAL A 201 -27.86 -10.59 7.73
C VAL A 201 -29.28 -10.52 8.30
N ASP A 202 -29.44 -10.75 9.60
CA ASP A 202 -30.72 -10.72 10.30
C ASP A 202 -31.29 -9.30 10.33
N THR A 203 -30.44 -8.30 10.62
CA THR A 203 -30.84 -6.88 10.57
C THR A 203 -31.31 -6.50 9.17
N LEU A 204 -30.55 -6.87 8.13
CA LEU A 204 -30.92 -6.62 6.74
C LEU A 204 -32.28 -7.24 6.39
N PHE A 205 -32.52 -8.49 6.80
CA PHE A 205 -33.80 -9.16 6.59
C PHE A 205 -34.95 -8.45 7.31
N MET A 206 -34.77 -8.08 8.59
CA MET A 206 -35.77 -7.39 9.39
C MET A 206 -36.15 -6.04 8.79
N VAL A 207 -35.15 -5.24 8.36
CA VAL A 207 -35.39 -3.94 7.71
C VAL A 207 -36.14 -4.13 6.39
N ARG A 208 -35.72 -5.09 5.55
CA ARG A 208 -36.40 -5.37 4.27
C ARG A 208 -37.85 -5.81 4.48
N ALA A 209 -38.10 -6.72 5.43
CA ALA A 209 -39.42 -7.23 5.74
C ALA A 209 -40.35 -6.13 6.28
N ARG A 210 -39.81 -5.20 7.07
CA ARG A 210 -40.56 -4.04 7.54
C ARG A 210 -40.96 -3.13 6.38
N LEU A 211 -40.03 -2.82 5.47
CA LEU A 211 -40.30 -2.00 4.29
C LEU A 211 -41.37 -2.62 3.37
N ASP A 212 -41.41 -3.96 3.25
CA ASP A 212 -42.49 -4.66 2.53
C ASP A 212 -43.85 -4.56 3.23
N LYS A 213 -43.88 -4.59 4.57
CA LYS A 213 -45.12 -4.41 5.35
C LYS A 213 -45.69 -3.00 5.15
N GLU A 214 -44.84 -1.98 5.24
CA GLU A 214 -45.24 -0.58 5.04
C GLU A 214 -45.71 -0.31 3.60
N LYS A 215 -45.13 -0.99 2.61
CA LYS A 215 -45.60 -0.93 1.22
C LYS A 215 -47.05 -1.41 1.10
N LYS A 216 -47.37 -2.56 1.71
CA LYS A 216 -48.72 -3.16 1.67
C LYS A 216 -49.77 -2.31 2.40
N THR A 217 -49.39 -1.59 3.45
CA THR A 217 -50.31 -0.71 4.18
C THR A 217 -50.55 0.63 3.46
N SER A 218 -49.71 0.98 2.48
CA SER A 218 -49.68 2.31 1.85
C SER A 218 -50.13 2.31 0.38
N GLU A 219 -50.78 1.25 -0.09
CA GLU A 219 -51.21 1.04 -1.49
C GLU A 219 -52.19 2.12 -2.04
N GLY A 220 -52.50 3.18 -1.29
CA GLY A 220 -53.27 4.35 -1.74
C GLY A 220 -52.48 5.62 -2.09
N SER A 221 -51.18 5.71 -1.76
CA SER A 221 -50.35 6.89 -2.10
C SER A 221 -49.12 6.45 -2.89
N GLY A 222 -48.92 6.95 -4.10
CA GLY A 222 -47.92 6.49 -5.09
C GLY A 222 -46.43 6.60 -4.72
N SER A 223 -46.08 6.80 -3.45
CA SER A 223 -44.70 6.80 -2.93
C SER A 223 -44.57 5.73 -1.86
N GLN A 224 -43.58 4.84 -1.97
CA GLN A 224 -43.22 3.90 -0.88
C GLN A 224 -42.81 4.72 0.35
N PRO A 225 -43.59 4.72 1.46
CA PRO A 225 -43.20 5.49 2.62
C PRO A 225 -42.12 4.71 3.36
N VAL A 226 -40.89 5.23 3.34
CA VAL A 226 -39.83 4.78 4.24
C VAL A 226 -40.08 5.40 5.62
N PRO A 227 -40.27 4.60 6.69
CA PRO A 227 -40.43 5.12 8.04
C PRO A 227 -39.32 6.09 8.45
N GLU A 228 -39.68 7.18 9.11
CA GLU A 228 -38.76 8.26 9.50
C GLU A 228 -37.60 7.75 10.38
N PHE A 229 -37.84 6.77 11.25
CA PHE A 229 -36.78 6.18 12.06
C PHE A 229 -35.73 5.42 11.22
N LEU A 230 -36.14 4.78 10.10
CA LEU A 230 -35.19 4.13 9.19
C LEU A 230 -34.36 5.15 8.41
N ARG A 231 -34.93 6.31 8.05
CA ARG A 231 -34.21 7.44 7.45
C ARG A 231 -33.17 8.06 8.39
N ARG A 232 -33.43 8.00 9.70
CA ARG A 232 -32.45 8.42 10.73
C ARG A 232 -31.35 7.38 10.93
N MET A 233 -31.67 6.09 10.77
CA MET A 233 -30.70 5.01 10.99
C MET A 233 -29.82 4.73 9.77
N PHE A 234 -30.34 4.78 8.55
CA PHE A 234 -29.61 4.44 7.33
C PHE A 234 -29.57 5.64 6.37
N ASP A 235 -28.46 5.77 5.66
CA ASP A 235 -28.33 6.75 4.59
C ASP A 235 -29.12 6.33 3.34
N GLU A 236 -29.40 7.30 2.48
CA GLU A 236 -30.19 7.08 1.27
C GLU A 236 -29.60 6.02 0.32
N PRO A 237 -28.27 5.93 0.09
CA PRO A 237 -27.67 4.82 -0.65
C PRO A 237 -27.99 3.43 -0.07
N THR A 238 -27.90 3.27 1.25
CA THR A 238 -28.17 1.99 1.91
C THR A 238 -29.64 1.61 1.81
N LEU A 239 -30.55 2.56 2.07
CA LEU A 239 -32.00 2.32 1.94
C LEU A 239 -32.37 1.92 0.52
N ARG A 240 -31.83 2.61 -0.50
CA ARG A 240 -32.04 2.25 -1.91
C ARG A 240 -31.53 0.85 -2.23
N ALA A 241 -30.35 0.47 -1.73
CA ALA A 241 -29.84 -0.88 -1.92
C ALA A 241 -30.74 -1.93 -1.26
N ILE A 242 -31.21 -1.70 -0.03
CA ILE A 242 -32.12 -2.62 0.65
C ILE A 242 -33.44 -2.76 -0.13
N LEU A 243 -34.03 -1.64 -0.58
CA LEU A 243 -35.29 -1.65 -1.35
C LEU A 243 -35.17 -2.38 -2.70
N ALA A 244 -33.99 -2.36 -3.31
CA ALA A 244 -33.73 -3.03 -4.58
C ALA A 244 -33.66 -4.57 -4.47
N ILE A 245 -33.64 -5.14 -3.26
CA ILE A 245 -33.69 -6.60 -3.06
C ILE A 245 -35.08 -7.13 -3.42
N GLU A 246 -35.14 -8.03 -4.39
CA GLU A 246 -36.39 -8.57 -4.91
C GLU A 246 -36.93 -9.71 -4.07
N LYS A 247 -36.06 -10.60 -3.59
CA LYS A 247 -36.46 -11.78 -2.81
C LYS A 247 -35.81 -11.75 -1.44
N PRO A 248 -36.53 -11.32 -0.38
CA PRO A 248 -36.00 -11.26 0.98
C PRO A 248 -35.42 -12.60 1.48
N LYS A 249 -35.94 -13.75 1.02
CA LYS A 249 -35.40 -15.08 1.36
C LYS A 249 -33.96 -15.31 0.87
N ASN A 250 -33.48 -14.56 -0.11
CA ASN A 250 -32.09 -14.67 -0.59
C ASN A 250 -31.08 -13.97 0.32
N ILE A 251 -31.53 -13.11 1.24
CA ILE A 251 -30.66 -12.39 2.18
C ILE A 251 -29.84 -13.38 3.02
N PHE A 252 -30.46 -14.43 3.56
CA PHE A 252 -29.76 -15.45 4.34
C PHE A 252 -28.69 -16.21 3.55
N LYS A 253 -28.82 -16.26 2.21
CA LYS A 253 -27.81 -16.87 1.33
C LYS A 253 -26.59 -15.98 1.13
N MET A 254 -26.57 -14.77 1.68
CA MET A 254 -25.42 -13.87 1.64
C MET A 254 -24.47 -14.06 2.81
N ASN A 255 -24.88 -14.81 3.84
CA ASN A 255 -24.00 -15.16 4.94
C ASN A 255 -22.79 -15.93 4.40
N GLN A 256 -21.58 -15.43 4.65
CA GLN A 256 -20.36 -16.04 4.11
C GLN A 256 -20.20 -17.52 4.53
N PHE A 257 -20.59 -17.88 5.75
CA PHE A 257 -20.47 -19.24 6.25
C PHE A 257 -21.50 -20.22 5.69
N ILE A 258 -22.56 -19.71 5.04
CA ILE A 258 -23.57 -20.52 4.36
C ILE A 258 -23.29 -20.59 2.85
N SER A 259 -22.81 -19.47 2.29
CA SER A 259 -22.77 -19.24 0.85
C SER A 259 -21.46 -19.63 0.18
N LEU A 260 -20.36 -19.59 0.93
CA LEU A 260 -19.03 -19.87 0.40
C LEU A 260 -18.57 -21.30 0.72
N PRO A 261 -17.73 -21.90 -0.14
CA PRO A 261 -17.07 -23.17 0.16
C PRO A 261 -16.25 -23.08 1.44
N SER A 262 -16.20 -24.17 2.22
CA SER A 262 -15.46 -24.27 3.48
C SER A 262 -13.97 -23.91 3.37
N GLY A 263 -13.35 -24.17 2.21
CA GLY A 263 -11.96 -23.79 1.93
C GLY A 263 -11.73 -22.31 1.62
N SER A 264 -12.78 -21.48 1.60
CA SER A 264 -12.64 -20.04 1.38
C SER A 264 -12.04 -19.36 2.60
N ALA A 265 -11.22 -18.32 2.40
CA ALA A 265 -10.73 -17.48 3.48
C ALA A 265 -11.90 -16.72 4.16
N PHE A 266 -11.79 -16.55 5.46
CA PHE A 266 -12.70 -15.75 6.27
C PHE A 266 -12.46 -14.27 6.03
N GLU A 267 -13.55 -13.55 5.79
CA GLU A 267 -13.53 -12.10 5.59
C GLU A 267 -14.29 -11.44 6.73
N PRO A 268 -13.61 -10.75 7.66
CA PRO A 268 -14.25 -10.24 8.86
C PRO A 268 -15.23 -9.10 8.54
N PRO A 269 -16.42 -9.09 9.18
CA PRO A 269 -17.27 -7.90 9.23
C PRO A 269 -16.50 -6.64 9.65
N MET A 270 -16.85 -5.47 9.11
CA MET A 270 -16.23 -4.20 9.49
C MET A 270 -16.42 -3.93 10.98
N ILE A 271 -17.62 -4.20 11.51
CA ILE A 271 -17.88 -4.06 12.95
C ILE A 271 -16.98 -4.98 13.78
N TYR A 272 -16.74 -6.20 13.29
CA TYR A 272 -15.86 -7.14 13.97
C TYR A 272 -14.43 -6.59 14.00
N SER A 273 -13.92 -6.16 12.86
CA SER A 273 -12.57 -5.57 12.75
C SER A 273 -12.41 -4.33 13.63
N ALA A 274 -13.41 -3.46 13.69
CA ALA A 274 -13.39 -2.27 14.55
C ALA A 274 -13.35 -2.64 16.05
N THR A 275 -14.10 -3.65 16.49
CA THR A 275 -14.03 -4.11 17.90
C THR A 275 -12.67 -4.71 18.25
N ARG A 276 -12.00 -5.37 17.28
CA ARG A 276 -10.64 -5.90 17.46
C ARG A 276 -9.59 -4.81 17.47
N LEU A 277 -9.77 -3.77 16.66
CA LEU A 277 -8.92 -2.58 16.70
C LEU A 277 -8.98 -1.88 18.06
N GLN A 278 -10.17 -1.70 18.64
CA GLN A 278 -10.31 -1.12 19.98
C GLN A 278 -9.48 -1.89 21.02
N LEU A 279 -9.59 -3.23 21.00
CA LEU A 279 -8.82 -4.10 21.89
C LEU A 279 -7.31 -3.98 21.65
N LEU A 280 -6.87 -3.88 20.39
CA LEU A 280 -5.47 -3.65 20.05
C LEU A 280 -4.98 -2.34 20.66
N LEU A 281 -5.73 -1.24 20.50
CA LEU A 281 -5.34 0.08 21.03
C LEU A 281 -5.26 0.08 22.56
N ILE A 282 -6.21 -0.57 23.24
CA ILE A 282 -6.15 -0.78 24.69
C ILE A 282 -4.87 -1.54 25.09
N LYS A 283 -4.53 -2.63 24.39
CA LYS A 283 -3.31 -3.41 24.71
C LYS A 283 -2.03 -2.65 24.38
N MET A 284 -2.00 -1.91 23.29
CA MET A 284 -0.89 -1.02 22.93
C MET A 284 -0.67 0.05 23.99
N PHE A 285 -1.74 0.71 24.45
CA PHE A 285 -1.63 1.71 25.51
C PHE A 285 -1.00 1.12 26.77
N ASN A 286 -1.40 -0.09 27.16
CA ASN A 286 -0.85 -0.77 28.33
C ASN A 286 0.62 -1.22 28.18
N GLN A 287 1.09 -1.51 26.96
CA GLN A 287 2.44 -2.03 26.69
C GLN A 287 3.42 -0.97 26.16
N ARG A 288 2.96 0.27 25.96
CA ARG A 288 3.70 1.32 25.23
C ARG A 288 5.09 1.62 25.78
N GLU A 289 5.28 1.57 27.11
CA GLU A 289 6.54 1.94 27.76
C GLU A 289 7.61 0.86 27.57
N ASN A 290 7.20 -0.40 27.43
CA ASN A 290 8.13 -1.53 27.31
C ASN A 290 8.45 -1.90 25.86
N THR A 291 7.78 -1.28 24.88
CA THR A 291 7.88 -1.69 23.48
C THR A 291 9.01 -0.96 22.77
N GLU A 292 9.97 -1.72 22.25
CA GLU A 292 11.13 -1.31 21.47
C GLU A 292 10.98 -1.66 19.97
N VAL A 293 10.33 -2.78 19.65
CA VAL A 293 10.14 -3.26 18.27
C VAL A 293 8.66 -3.49 18.00
N LEU A 294 8.12 -2.82 16.98
CA LEU A 294 6.71 -2.92 16.58
C LEU A 294 6.55 -3.59 15.23
N HIS A 295 5.78 -4.67 15.16
CA HIS A 295 5.45 -5.34 13.90
C HIS A 295 3.92 -5.41 13.71
N PHE A 296 3.42 -4.91 12.59
CA PHE A 296 2.01 -5.03 12.20
C PHE A 296 1.88 -5.87 10.92
N HIS A 297 1.22 -7.02 11.01
CA HIS A 297 1.06 -7.95 9.90
C HIS A 297 -0.41 -8.10 9.50
N LYS A 298 -0.76 -7.58 8.32
CA LYS A 298 -2.07 -7.73 7.69
C LYS A 298 -3.25 -7.23 8.51
N ILE A 299 -3.05 -6.20 9.34
CA ILE A 299 -4.06 -5.74 10.29
C ILE A 299 -5.23 -5.06 9.56
N PRO A 300 -6.45 -5.62 9.60
CA PRO A 300 -7.63 -4.99 9.04
C PRO A 300 -7.97 -3.70 9.79
N PHE A 301 -8.60 -2.75 9.09
CA PHE A 301 -9.10 -1.51 9.70
C PHE A 301 -7.98 -0.70 10.40
N PHE A 302 -6.75 -0.80 9.89
CA PHE A 302 -5.56 -0.15 10.41
C PHE A 302 -4.89 0.67 9.31
N ASP A 303 -4.92 1.99 9.45
CA ASP A 303 -4.36 2.94 8.48
C ASP A 303 -3.19 3.75 9.06
N ARG A 304 -2.63 4.63 8.23
CA ARG A 304 -1.53 5.54 8.59
C ARG A 304 -1.80 6.39 9.85
N ARG A 305 -3.07 6.75 10.11
CA ARG A 305 -3.44 7.66 11.22
C ARG A 305 -3.44 6.90 12.53
N ILE A 306 -4.02 5.70 12.54
CA ILE A 306 -3.95 4.80 13.69
C ILE A 306 -2.50 4.46 14.02
N LEU A 307 -1.68 4.17 13.00
CA LEU A 307 -0.25 3.94 13.19
C LEU A 307 0.46 5.16 13.81
N ALA A 308 0.16 6.38 13.34
CA ALA A 308 0.71 7.60 13.91
C ALA A 308 0.34 7.79 15.39
N ILE A 309 -0.92 7.53 15.75
CA ILE A 309 -1.40 7.60 17.14
C ILE A 309 -0.63 6.63 18.04
N ILE A 310 -0.43 5.39 17.58
CA ILE A 310 0.34 4.38 18.32
C ILE A 310 1.81 4.81 18.45
N LEU A 311 2.45 5.22 17.35
CA LEU A 311 3.89 5.51 17.33
C LEU A 311 4.26 6.72 18.19
N ARG A 312 3.39 7.74 18.25
CA ARG A 312 3.53 8.89 19.18
C ARG A 312 3.40 8.47 20.65
N ALA A 313 2.60 7.45 20.94
CA ALA A 313 2.38 6.95 22.30
C ALA A 313 3.46 5.97 22.80
N CYS A 314 4.29 5.39 21.92
CA CYS A 314 5.31 4.42 22.28
C CYS A 314 6.72 5.05 22.27
N PRO A 315 7.23 5.57 23.40
CA PRO A 315 8.44 6.40 23.44
C PRO A 315 9.75 5.63 23.15
N ASN A 316 9.76 4.31 23.36
CA ASN A 316 10.98 3.50 23.31
C ASN A 316 11.16 2.71 22.00
N VAL A 317 10.24 2.87 21.04
CA VAL A 317 10.29 2.14 19.77
C VAL A 317 11.50 2.59 18.94
N THR A 318 12.38 1.65 18.60
CA THR A 318 13.56 1.88 17.74
C THR A 318 13.38 1.29 16.35
N MET A 319 12.48 0.31 16.19
CA MET A 319 12.19 -0.33 14.91
C MET A 319 10.69 -0.49 14.66
N LEU A 320 10.25 -0.05 13.47
CA LEU A 320 8.88 -0.21 12.98
C LEU A 320 8.82 -1.14 11.77
N GLY A 321 7.98 -2.17 11.85
CA GLY A 321 7.65 -3.09 10.78
C GLY A 321 6.17 -3.03 10.41
N VAL A 322 5.84 -2.76 9.15
CA VAL A 322 4.45 -2.74 8.65
C VAL A 322 4.36 -3.62 7.42
N TYR A 323 3.52 -4.65 7.47
CA TYR A 323 3.51 -5.71 6.48
C TYR A 323 2.11 -6.04 5.96
N ASP A 324 1.85 -5.69 4.70
CA ASP A 324 0.66 -6.02 3.91
C ASP A 324 -0.66 -5.65 4.64
N CYS A 325 -0.65 -4.53 5.37
CA CYS A 325 -1.84 -4.01 6.05
C CYS A 325 -2.81 -3.41 5.01
N PRO A 326 -4.08 -3.83 4.94
CA PRO A 326 -4.97 -3.49 3.82
C PRO A 326 -5.21 -2.00 3.55
N LEU A 327 -5.12 -1.14 4.57
CA LEU A 327 -5.32 0.31 4.42
C LEU A 327 -4.01 1.10 4.38
N ILE A 328 -2.87 0.41 4.33
CA ILE A 328 -1.54 1.04 4.22
C ILE A 328 -0.91 0.66 2.87
N HIS A 329 -0.90 1.61 1.94
CA HIS A 329 -0.43 1.40 0.58
C HIS A 329 0.92 2.07 0.31
N LEU A 330 1.48 1.89 -0.90
CA LEU A 330 2.82 2.39 -1.22
C LEU A 330 2.98 3.89 -1.01
N GLY A 331 1.98 4.68 -1.40
CA GLY A 331 2.04 6.13 -1.22
C GLY A 331 2.19 6.59 0.24
N ASP A 332 1.80 5.77 1.21
CA ASP A 332 1.94 6.03 2.66
C ASP A 332 3.39 6.11 3.10
N LEU A 333 4.31 5.62 2.28
CA LEU A 333 5.74 5.72 2.53
C LEU A 333 6.16 7.15 2.88
N ILE A 334 5.66 8.16 2.14
CA ILE A 334 6.07 9.55 2.36
C ILE A 334 5.55 10.11 3.70
N PRO A 335 4.24 10.10 4.00
CA PRO A 335 3.74 10.59 5.28
C PRO A 335 4.28 9.79 6.47
N LEU A 336 4.60 8.50 6.31
CA LEU A 336 5.23 7.72 7.39
C LEU A 336 6.69 8.11 7.63
N LEU A 337 7.46 8.47 6.59
CA LEU A 337 8.80 9.04 6.75
C LEU A 337 8.76 10.42 7.41
N ASP A 338 7.79 11.25 7.05
CA ASP A 338 7.54 12.56 7.67
C ASP A 338 7.17 12.40 9.16
N LEU A 339 6.34 11.40 9.50
CA LEU A 339 6.01 11.04 10.87
C LEU A 339 7.25 10.59 11.67
N ILE A 340 8.07 9.70 11.10
CA ILE A 340 9.29 9.22 11.77
C ILE A 340 10.23 10.41 12.05
N TYR A 341 10.36 11.33 11.10
CA TYR A 341 11.13 12.56 11.27
C TYR A 341 10.58 13.44 12.39
N GLU A 342 9.28 13.72 12.39
CA GLU A 342 8.57 14.48 13.43
C GLU A 342 8.86 13.91 14.82
N ILE A 343 8.64 12.61 14.99
CA ILE A 343 8.83 11.90 16.26
C ILE A 343 10.30 11.91 16.67
N ASN A 344 11.24 11.63 15.75
CA ASN A 344 12.66 11.63 16.08
C ASN A 344 13.17 13.02 16.48
N MET A 345 12.63 14.09 15.89
CA MET A 345 12.95 15.46 16.32
C MET A 345 12.51 15.72 17.76
N GLU A 346 11.30 15.30 18.14
CA GLU A 346 10.81 15.44 19.51
C GLU A 346 11.60 14.58 20.50
N ARG A 347 11.87 13.32 20.14
CA ARG A 347 12.63 12.39 20.99
C ARG A 347 14.06 12.84 21.21
N LYS A 348 14.70 13.44 20.20
CA LYS A 348 16.05 14.03 20.35
C LYS A 348 16.06 15.14 21.40
N LEU A 349 15.02 15.96 21.48
CA LEU A 349 14.89 16.99 22.52
C LEU A 349 14.67 16.38 23.91
N GLN A 350 14.04 15.21 23.98
CA GLN A 350 13.73 14.50 25.23
C GLN A 350 14.79 13.44 25.62
N ASN A 351 15.91 13.34 24.89
CA ASN A 351 16.91 12.27 25.05
C ASN A 351 16.32 10.84 25.04
N LYS A 352 15.32 10.62 24.20
CA LYS A 352 14.67 9.31 23.99
C LYS A 352 15.27 8.57 22.79
N PRO A 353 15.18 7.23 22.76
CA PRO A 353 15.71 6.45 21.65
C PRO A 353 14.99 6.79 20.33
N LEU A 354 15.78 6.93 19.27
CA LEU A 354 15.29 7.28 17.94
C LEU A 354 14.81 6.03 17.21
N ILE A 355 13.83 6.21 16.33
CA ILE A 355 13.44 5.20 15.36
C ILE A 355 14.53 5.17 14.29
N GLY A 356 15.32 4.10 14.27
CA GLY A 356 16.41 3.88 13.32
C GLY A 356 16.07 2.84 12.24
N GLY A 357 15.15 1.91 12.50
CA GLY A 357 14.77 0.87 11.56
C GLY A 357 13.33 1.00 11.06
N PHE A 358 13.12 0.86 9.75
CA PHE A 358 11.79 0.83 9.14
C PHE A 358 11.68 -0.25 8.07
N ASP A 359 11.00 -1.36 8.37
CA ASP A 359 10.78 -2.48 7.44
C ASP A 359 9.33 -2.41 6.89
N PHE A 360 9.19 -2.01 5.64
CA PHE A 360 7.88 -1.65 5.05
C PHE A 360 7.51 -2.56 3.87
N TYR A 361 6.39 -3.30 4.00
CA TYR A 361 5.72 -4.00 2.90
C TYR A 361 4.32 -3.41 2.76
N PRO A 362 4.05 -2.54 1.77
CA PRO A 362 2.70 -1.98 1.56
C PRO A 362 1.70 -3.06 1.10
N SER A 363 0.41 -2.74 1.16
CA SER A 363 -0.67 -3.61 0.69
C SER A 363 -0.44 -4.08 -0.75
N PHE A 364 -0.43 -5.39 -0.98
CA PHE A 364 -0.29 -5.96 -2.32
C PHE A 364 -1.62 -6.49 -2.88
N HIS A 365 -2.03 -5.95 -4.02
CA HIS A 365 -3.26 -6.34 -4.69
C HIS A 365 -3.01 -7.48 -5.70
N LYS A 366 -3.67 -8.63 -5.47
CA LYS A 366 -3.66 -9.78 -6.39
C LYS A 366 -4.64 -9.62 -7.58
N GLY A 367 -5.24 -8.44 -7.71
CA GLY A 367 -6.25 -8.13 -8.71
C GLY A 367 -7.63 -8.69 -8.41
N LEU A 368 -8.62 -8.27 -9.19
CA LEU A 368 -10.00 -8.75 -9.09
C LEU A 368 -10.13 -10.17 -9.68
N SER A 369 -10.55 -11.13 -8.84
CA SER A 369 -10.50 -12.59 -9.09
C SER A 369 -11.36 -13.15 -10.25
N THR A 370 -11.94 -12.34 -11.15
CA THR A 370 -12.96 -12.84 -12.10
C THR A 370 -12.82 -12.52 -13.55
N GLU A 371 -11.70 -11.93 -13.93
CA GLU A 371 -11.28 -12.17 -15.28
C GLU A 371 -10.91 -13.66 -15.40
N SER A 372 -11.30 -14.28 -16.52
CA SER A 372 -10.89 -15.65 -16.89
C SER A 372 -9.36 -15.83 -16.88
N GLU A 373 -8.63 -14.72 -16.81
CA GLU A 373 -7.20 -14.60 -16.57
C GLU A 373 -7.02 -13.89 -15.24
N HIS A 374 -6.30 -14.50 -14.28
CA HIS A 374 -5.97 -13.82 -13.03
C HIS A 374 -4.97 -12.69 -13.33
N ARG A 375 -5.47 -11.47 -13.52
CA ARG A 375 -4.63 -10.28 -13.75
C ARG A 375 -4.22 -9.70 -12.42
N VAL A 376 -2.91 -9.62 -12.19
CA VAL A 376 -2.32 -9.07 -10.98
C VAL A 376 -1.69 -7.74 -11.34
N PHE A 377 -2.08 -6.66 -10.67
CA PHE A 377 -1.55 -5.30 -10.88
C PHE A 377 -0.64 -4.83 -9.72
N GLY A 378 -0.67 -5.50 -8.57
CA GLY A 378 0.21 -5.25 -7.42
C GLY A 378 -0.12 -3.99 -6.61
N LEU A 379 -0.14 -2.81 -7.23
CA LEU A 379 -0.43 -1.53 -6.57
C LEU A 379 -1.92 -1.25 -6.41
N THR A 380 -2.73 -1.72 -7.35
CA THR A 380 -4.18 -1.50 -7.42
C THR A 380 -4.88 -2.83 -7.67
N ALA A 381 -6.18 -2.93 -7.37
CA ALA A 381 -6.92 -4.16 -7.68
C ALA A 381 -7.34 -4.27 -9.15
N ASP A 382 -7.37 -3.16 -9.88
CA ASP A 382 -7.72 -3.15 -11.31
C ASP A 382 -6.74 -2.28 -12.10
N SER A 383 -6.81 -2.39 -13.43
CA SER A 383 -6.08 -1.55 -14.36
C SER A 383 -6.38 -0.07 -14.13
N MET A 384 -5.33 0.72 -14.13
CA MET A 384 -5.39 2.18 -14.01
C MET A 384 -4.54 2.84 -15.10
N ASP A 385 -4.55 4.17 -15.14
CA ASP A 385 -3.72 4.97 -16.04
C ASP A 385 -2.23 4.76 -15.75
N ARG A 386 -1.52 4.16 -16.71
CA ARG A 386 -0.09 3.90 -16.63
C ARG A 386 0.72 5.18 -16.43
N ASP A 387 0.30 6.30 -16.99
CA ASP A 387 1.02 7.57 -16.85
C ASP A 387 1.07 8.03 -15.38
N ILE A 388 -0.01 7.80 -14.63
CA ILE A 388 -0.07 8.07 -13.19
C ILE A 388 0.63 6.97 -12.39
N ILE A 389 0.35 5.69 -12.69
CA ILE A 389 0.87 4.56 -11.90
C ILE A 389 2.40 4.45 -12.02
N GLN A 390 2.95 4.44 -13.22
CA GLN A 390 4.38 4.22 -13.46
C GLN A 390 5.20 5.42 -12.98
N ARG A 391 4.84 6.65 -13.39
CA ARG A 391 5.54 7.85 -12.93
C ARG A 391 5.36 8.07 -11.43
N GLY A 392 4.17 7.79 -10.91
CA GLY A 392 3.87 7.92 -9.48
C GLY A 392 4.67 6.95 -8.62
N LEU A 393 4.82 5.69 -9.06
CA LEU A 393 5.66 4.69 -8.42
C LEU A 393 7.08 5.22 -8.26
N PHE A 394 7.72 5.63 -9.35
CA PHE A 394 9.09 6.15 -9.31
C PHE A 394 9.22 7.48 -8.57
N ALA A 395 8.20 8.35 -8.60
CA ALA A 395 8.18 9.58 -7.82
C ALA A 395 8.16 9.31 -6.31
N VAL A 396 7.34 8.34 -5.86
CA VAL A 396 7.30 7.91 -4.45
C VAL A 396 8.62 7.25 -4.06
N LEU A 397 9.21 6.42 -4.92
CA LEU A 397 10.50 5.78 -4.65
C LEU A 397 11.65 6.78 -4.56
N LEU A 398 11.72 7.78 -5.45
CA LEU A 398 12.74 8.82 -5.39
C LEU A 398 12.63 9.61 -4.08
N LYS A 399 11.43 10.11 -3.76
CA LYS A 399 11.14 10.84 -2.53
C LYS A 399 11.47 10.02 -1.29
N GLY A 400 11.00 8.77 -1.25
CA GLY A 400 11.21 7.85 -0.15
C GLY A 400 12.69 7.57 0.06
N PHE A 401 13.44 7.30 -1.02
CA PHE A 401 14.87 6.98 -0.94
C PHE A 401 15.69 8.15 -0.41
N LEU A 402 15.45 9.37 -0.93
CA LEU A 402 16.17 10.57 -0.49
C LEU A 402 15.86 10.91 0.98
N LYS A 403 14.58 10.85 1.39
CA LYS A 403 14.17 11.04 2.79
C LYS A 403 14.78 9.98 3.70
N ALA A 404 14.68 8.70 3.35
CA ALA A 404 15.20 7.60 4.16
C ALA A 404 16.72 7.68 4.35
N ARG A 405 17.46 8.02 3.27
CA ARG A 405 18.90 8.25 3.33
C ARG A 405 19.25 9.39 4.28
N GLN A 406 18.52 10.50 4.22
CA GLN A 406 18.76 11.65 5.10
C GLN A 406 18.42 11.37 6.57
N LEU A 407 17.36 10.58 6.79
CA LEU A 407 16.99 10.09 8.13
C LEU A 407 17.90 8.96 8.64
N LYS A 408 18.77 8.41 7.79
CA LYS A 408 19.61 7.24 8.07
C LYS A 408 18.80 6.05 8.58
N LEU A 409 17.68 5.78 7.90
CA LEU A 409 16.82 4.65 8.23
C LEU A 409 17.34 3.36 7.61
N ASP A 410 17.57 2.38 8.47
CA ASP A 410 17.94 1.03 8.09
C ASP A 410 16.72 0.24 7.56
N LEU A 411 16.99 -0.88 6.89
CA LEU A 411 16.02 -1.85 6.35
C LEU A 411 15.19 -1.39 5.14
N LEU A 412 14.76 -0.14 5.07
CA LEU A 412 13.72 0.28 4.11
C LEU A 412 14.10 0.04 2.64
N PHE A 413 15.31 0.46 2.23
CA PHE A 413 15.78 0.32 0.83
C PHE A 413 16.90 -0.69 0.65
N GLU A 414 17.29 -1.40 1.72
CA GLU A 414 18.31 -2.44 1.67
C GLU A 414 17.88 -3.62 0.77
N PRO A 415 18.81 -4.20 -0.02
CA PRO A 415 18.55 -5.39 -0.80
C PRO A 415 18.00 -6.55 0.05
N GLY A 416 16.97 -7.23 -0.46
CA GLY A 416 16.39 -8.41 0.19
C GLY A 416 15.46 -8.13 1.38
N ARG A 417 15.16 -6.87 1.72
CA ARG A 417 14.18 -6.45 2.73
C ARG A 417 12.76 -6.32 2.18
N ALA A 418 11.81 -5.97 3.05
CA ALA A 418 10.38 -5.99 2.74
C ALA A 418 10.00 -5.17 1.50
N LEU A 419 10.41 -3.91 1.41
CA LEU A 419 10.02 -3.04 0.31
C LEU A 419 10.63 -3.52 -1.02
N ARG A 420 11.89 -3.97 -1.01
CA ARG A 420 12.53 -4.55 -2.21
C ARG A 420 11.81 -5.83 -2.67
N ALA A 421 11.41 -6.69 -1.73
CA ALA A 421 10.63 -7.88 -2.04
C ALA A 421 9.23 -7.56 -2.58
N PHE A 422 8.60 -6.50 -2.07
CA PHE A 422 7.34 -5.96 -2.61
C PHE A 422 7.54 -5.46 -4.04
N LEU A 423 8.53 -4.60 -4.27
CA LEU A 423 8.81 -3.99 -5.57
C LEU A 423 9.15 -5.03 -6.64
N PHE A 424 9.90 -6.08 -6.28
CA PHE A 424 10.18 -7.22 -7.15
C PHE A 424 8.91 -7.96 -7.60
N ARG A 425 7.84 -7.89 -6.80
CA ARG A 425 6.54 -8.51 -7.07
C ARG A 425 5.59 -7.58 -7.84
N VAL A 426 5.83 -6.27 -7.84
CA VAL A 426 4.99 -5.33 -8.60
C VAL A 426 5.17 -5.62 -10.10
N PRO A 427 4.08 -5.84 -10.86
CA PRO A 427 4.15 -6.04 -12.30
C PRO A 427 4.78 -4.83 -13.00
N ASN A 428 5.96 -5.06 -13.57
CA ASN A 428 6.73 -4.13 -14.37
C ASN A 428 7.72 -4.95 -15.20
N PRO A 429 8.33 -4.37 -16.25
CA PRO A 429 9.46 -5.01 -16.92
C PRO A 429 10.55 -5.32 -15.88
N PRO A 430 11.18 -6.51 -15.93
CA PRO A 430 12.01 -7.04 -14.84
C PRO A 430 13.18 -6.14 -14.47
N LEU A 431 13.72 -5.39 -15.43
CA LEU A 431 14.89 -4.54 -15.24
C LEU A 431 14.55 -3.11 -14.83
N SER A 432 13.27 -2.68 -14.90
CA SER A 432 12.90 -1.28 -14.68
C SER A 432 13.25 -0.76 -13.28
N ILE A 433 12.85 -1.48 -12.24
CA ILE A 433 13.10 -1.06 -10.85
C ILE A 433 14.59 -1.17 -10.48
N PRO A 434 15.31 -2.27 -10.75
CA PRO A 434 16.75 -2.34 -10.51
C PRO A 434 17.52 -1.24 -11.23
N THR A 435 17.22 -0.98 -12.51
CA THR A 435 17.88 0.06 -13.30
C THR A 435 17.64 1.45 -12.73
N PHE A 436 16.43 1.73 -12.26
CA PHE A 436 16.11 3.00 -11.59
C PHE A 436 16.99 3.23 -10.36
N PHE A 437 17.11 2.23 -9.48
CA PHE A 437 17.94 2.36 -8.28
C PHE A 437 19.44 2.36 -8.59
N ASP A 438 19.86 1.63 -9.61
CA ASP A 438 21.24 1.64 -10.10
C ASP A 438 21.64 3.03 -10.59
N GLY A 439 20.80 3.64 -11.45
CA GLY A 439 20.96 5.02 -11.90
C GLY A 439 20.96 6.01 -10.74
N LEU A 440 20.05 5.85 -9.77
CA LEU A 440 19.98 6.73 -8.59
C LEU A 440 21.25 6.66 -7.74
N CYS A 441 21.75 5.46 -7.44
CA CYS A 441 22.95 5.30 -6.62
C CYS A 441 24.17 5.92 -7.32
N ARG A 442 24.39 5.57 -8.59
CA ARG A 442 25.49 6.13 -9.38
C ARG A 442 25.40 7.64 -9.53
N TYR A 443 24.20 8.19 -9.70
CA TYR A 443 23.99 9.63 -9.79
C TYR A 443 24.43 10.31 -8.48
N LEU A 444 23.99 9.80 -7.34
CA LEU A 444 24.32 10.37 -6.03
C LEU A 444 25.80 10.21 -5.66
N GLU A 445 26.47 9.17 -6.14
CA GLU A 445 27.92 8.97 -5.98
C GLU A 445 28.72 9.89 -6.91
N SER A 446 28.23 10.14 -8.13
CA SER A 446 28.81 11.09 -9.11
C SER A 446 28.61 12.57 -8.74
N GLY A 447 28.07 12.86 -7.57
CA GLY A 447 28.03 14.20 -6.99
C GLY A 447 29.34 14.60 -6.28
N ALA A 448 30.33 13.70 -6.18
CA ALA A 448 31.67 14.03 -5.70
C ALA A 448 32.43 14.88 -6.75
N LEU A 449 33.18 15.89 -6.29
CA LEU A 449 33.79 16.99 -7.08
C LEU A 449 34.67 16.60 -8.29
N ASP A 450 34.93 15.32 -8.53
CA ASP A 450 35.91 14.82 -9.52
C ASP A 450 35.31 13.92 -10.63
N THR A 451 33.99 13.69 -10.70
CA THR A 451 33.38 12.81 -11.71
C THR A 451 33.06 13.53 -13.03
N PRO A 452 33.41 12.96 -14.21
CA PRO A 452 33.06 13.53 -15.51
C PRO A 452 31.54 13.73 -15.67
N ASP A 453 31.12 14.89 -16.18
CA ASP A 453 29.70 15.22 -16.47
C ASP A 453 29.01 14.13 -17.31
N THR A 454 29.78 13.46 -18.17
CA THR A 454 29.31 12.34 -19.00
C THR A 454 28.82 11.14 -18.17
N GLN A 455 29.45 10.81 -17.04
CA GLN A 455 29.02 9.70 -16.18
C GLN A 455 27.74 10.05 -15.42
N ARG A 456 27.64 11.29 -14.94
CA ARG A 456 26.45 11.80 -14.25
C ARG A 456 25.23 11.81 -15.17
N ARG A 457 25.39 12.26 -16.42
CA ARG A 457 24.33 12.20 -17.44
C ARG A 457 23.91 10.78 -17.79
N ARG A 458 24.86 9.84 -17.91
CA ARG A 458 24.54 8.41 -18.12
C ARG A 458 23.71 7.85 -16.96
N ALA A 459 24.09 8.16 -15.72
CA ALA A 459 23.34 7.76 -14.54
C ALA A 459 21.92 8.36 -14.52
N LEU A 460 21.78 9.64 -14.91
CA LEU A 460 20.47 10.31 -15.03
C LEU A 460 19.61 9.70 -16.14
N TYR A 461 20.20 9.34 -17.29
CA TYR A 461 19.50 8.62 -18.35
C TYR A 461 18.97 7.28 -17.83
N ASP A 462 19.78 6.51 -17.13
CA ASP A 462 19.36 5.22 -16.57
C ASP A 462 18.32 5.37 -15.45
N LEU A 463 18.38 6.45 -14.68
CA LEU A 463 17.38 6.81 -13.68
C LEU A 463 16.02 7.14 -14.32
N THR A 464 16.02 7.92 -15.40
CA THR A 464 14.79 8.42 -16.07
C THR A 464 14.21 7.44 -17.07
N LYS A 465 15.04 6.57 -17.67
CA LYS A 465 14.63 5.57 -18.66
C LYS A 465 13.44 4.72 -18.20
N PRO A 466 13.46 4.07 -17.01
CA PRO A 466 12.31 3.29 -16.51
C PRO A 466 11.01 4.10 -16.35
N ILE A 467 11.12 5.41 -16.12
CA ILE A 467 9.97 6.30 -15.96
C ILE A 467 9.32 6.59 -17.32
N ARG A 468 10.14 6.72 -18.39
CA ARG A 468 9.69 7.05 -19.74
C ARG A 468 9.24 5.84 -20.56
N LEU A 469 9.78 4.68 -20.24
CA LEU A 469 9.61 3.45 -21.01
C LEU A 469 8.13 3.10 -21.25
N GLY A 470 7.73 3.04 -22.52
CA GLY A 470 6.34 2.79 -22.94
C GLY A 470 5.38 3.98 -22.80
N LEU A 471 5.80 5.11 -22.21
CA LEU A 471 4.98 6.31 -22.10
C LEU A 471 5.37 7.40 -23.10
N GLU A 472 6.68 7.56 -23.34
CA GLU A 472 7.19 8.50 -24.33
C GLU A 472 7.37 7.81 -25.69
N PRO A 473 7.02 8.47 -26.81
CA PRO A 473 7.17 7.90 -28.16
C PRO A 473 8.62 7.86 -28.65
N ASP A 474 9.49 8.75 -28.15
CA ASP A 474 10.89 8.82 -28.53
C ASP A 474 11.79 8.73 -27.29
N LEU A 475 12.50 7.59 -27.16
CA LEU A 475 13.42 7.30 -26.06
C LEU A 475 14.89 7.59 -26.43
N GLU A 476 15.19 7.77 -27.72
CA GLU A 476 16.54 7.93 -28.27
C GLU A 476 16.84 9.38 -28.69
N ASP A 477 15.90 10.30 -28.53
CA ASP A 477 16.09 11.73 -28.80
C ASP A 477 17.38 12.27 -28.16
N SER A 478 18.32 12.69 -29.00
CA SER A 478 19.59 13.27 -28.57
C SER A 478 19.42 14.62 -27.87
N PHE A 479 18.39 15.39 -28.24
CA PHE A 479 18.10 16.68 -27.61
C PHE A 479 17.65 16.51 -26.17
N TYR A 480 16.89 15.44 -25.89
CA TYR A 480 16.47 15.11 -24.53
C TYR A 480 17.67 14.93 -23.60
N GLN A 481 18.76 14.28 -24.04
CA GLN A 481 19.95 14.03 -23.21
C GLN A 481 20.70 15.31 -22.81
N GLU A 482 20.51 16.39 -23.57
CA GLU A 482 21.09 17.69 -23.26
C GLU A 482 20.26 18.49 -22.24
N ASP A 483 18.97 18.14 -22.08
CA ASP A 483 17.97 18.91 -21.33
C ASP A 483 17.45 18.21 -20.06
N MET A 484 17.81 16.93 -19.79
CA MET A 484 17.21 16.09 -18.72
C MET A 484 17.25 16.69 -17.30
N ASP A 485 18.17 17.60 -17.00
CA ASP A 485 18.34 18.24 -15.69
C ASP A 485 18.12 19.77 -15.71
N ARG A 486 17.81 20.36 -16.87
CA ARG A 486 17.75 21.83 -17.00
C ARG A 486 16.49 22.46 -16.44
N TYR A 487 15.39 21.70 -16.37
CA TYR A 487 14.10 22.20 -15.92
C TYR A 487 13.44 21.22 -14.96
N LEU A 488 13.25 21.67 -13.71
CA LEU A 488 12.54 20.93 -12.67
C LEU A 488 11.17 21.57 -12.41
N PRO A 489 10.07 20.98 -12.92
CA PRO A 489 8.75 21.51 -12.65
C PRO A 489 8.41 21.51 -11.15
N PHE A 490 7.81 22.61 -10.68
CA PHE A 490 7.22 22.70 -9.34
C PHE A 490 5.85 22.00 -9.26
N CYS A 491 5.60 21.30 -8.15
CA CYS A 491 4.31 20.69 -7.84
C CYS A 491 3.54 21.50 -6.78
N SER A 492 2.40 22.08 -7.15
CA SER A 492 1.51 22.86 -6.25
C SER A 492 0.86 22.04 -5.13
N SER A 493 0.96 20.71 -5.19
CA SER A 493 0.36 19.82 -4.19
C SER A 493 1.31 19.45 -3.08
N CYS A 494 2.60 19.21 -3.38
CA CYS A 494 3.60 18.82 -2.38
C CYS A 494 4.70 19.86 -2.15
N GLY A 495 4.82 20.89 -2.98
CA GLY A 495 5.82 21.95 -2.85
C GLY A 495 7.22 21.62 -3.38
N TYR A 496 7.40 20.43 -3.97
CA TYR A 496 8.70 20.01 -4.52
C TYR A 496 8.84 20.39 -5.99
N GLU A 497 10.03 20.87 -6.35
CA GLU A 497 10.56 20.79 -7.71
C GLU A 497 11.25 19.46 -7.92
N MET A 498 11.00 18.80 -9.04
CA MET A 498 11.45 17.44 -9.34
C MET A 498 11.68 17.26 -10.83
N LEU A 499 12.33 16.16 -11.21
CA LEU A 499 12.49 15.74 -12.61
C LEU A 499 11.18 15.81 -13.41
N TYR A 500 11.27 16.33 -14.65
CA TYR A 500 10.15 16.53 -15.55
C TYR A 500 9.36 15.24 -15.83
N GLU A 501 10.03 14.10 -15.83
CA GLU A 501 9.48 12.76 -16.08
C GLU A 501 8.55 12.30 -14.96
N LEU A 502 8.62 12.91 -13.78
CA LEU A 502 7.75 12.58 -12.64
C LEU A 502 6.40 13.31 -12.69
N PHE A 503 6.17 14.11 -13.73
CA PHE A 503 4.89 14.77 -14.01
C PHE A 503 4.15 14.05 -15.14
N PRO A 504 2.84 13.78 -14.97
CA PRO A 504 1.99 13.24 -16.03
C PRO A 504 2.07 14.10 -17.30
N ALA A 505 1.95 13.46 -18.46
CA ALA A 505 2.07 14.10 -19.76
C ALA A 505 1.14 15.34 -19.88
N GLY A 506 -0.09 15.19 -19.39
CA GLY A 506 -1.12 16.25 -19.42
C GLY A 506 -0.89 17.42 -18.44
N THR A 507 -0.07 17.26 -17.39
CA THR A 507 0.12 18.31 -16.38
C THR A 507 1.44 19.07 -16.54
N ARG A 508 2.42 18.55 -17.29
CA ARG A 508 3.76 19.14 -17.47
C ARG A 508 3.76 20.60 -17.94
N ARG A 509 2.86 20.95 -18.85
CA ARG A 509 2.76 22.29 -19.45
C ARG A 509 1.72 23.18 -18.77
N VAL A 510 1.06 22.69 -17.74
CA VAL A 510 0.10 23.45 -16.94
C VAL A 510 0.88 24.42 -16.04
N ASP A 511 0.23 25.53 -15.69
CA ASP A 511 0.81 26.53 -14.80
C ASP A 511 1.21 25.99 -13.44
N PRO A 512 2.26 26.56 -12.80
CA PRO A 512 2.79 26.07 -11.53
C PRO A 512 1.75 25.86 -10.44
N HIS A 513 0.74 26.73 -10.30
CA HIS A 513 -0.33 26.62 -9.28
C HIS A 513 -1.33 25.49 -9.50
N ARG A 514 -1.40 24.93 -10.72
CA ARG A 514 -2.28 23.82 -11.09
C ARG A 514 -1.51 22.53 -11.37
N ARG A 515 -0.19 22.62 -11.43
CA ARG A 515 0.68 21.51 -11.80
C ARG A 515 0.86 20.55 -10.63
N VAL A 516 0.45 19.31 -10.82
CA VAL A 516 0.57 18.25 -9.82
C VAL A 516 1.42 17.10 -10.37
N CYS A 517 2.34 16.61 -9.56
CA CYS A 517 3.21 15.48 -9.92
C CYS A 517 2.48 14.14 -9.81
N ALA A 518 3.01 13.13 -10.49
CA ALA A 518 2.39 11.81 -10.54
C ALA A 518 2.36 11.12 -9.17
N GLY A 519 3.32 11.42 -8.29
CA GLY A 519 3.33 10.87 -6.92
C GLY A 519 2.11 11.33 -6.09
N CYS A 520 1.75 12.61 -6.16
CA CYS A 520 0.56 13.14 -5.48
C CYS A 520 -0.73 12.58 -6.09
N ASN A 521 -0.81 12.47 -7.42
CA ASN A 521 -1.96 11.87 -8.08
C ASN A 521 -2.10 10.37 -7.75
N LEU A 522 -0.98 9.64 -7.66
CA LEU A 522 -0.96 8.23 -7.27
C LEU A 522 -1.44 8.07 -5.82
N GLN A 523 -0.94 8.88 -4.89
CA GLN A 523 -1.38 8.86 -3.50
C GLN A 523 -2.90 9.03 -3.40
N ASP A 524 -3.44 10.09 -4.01
CA ASP A 524 -4.88 10.35 -4.03
C ASP A 524 -5.70 9.21 -4.65
N LEU A 525 -5.18 8.63 -5.74
CA LEU A 525 -5.79 7.47 -6.40
C LEU A 525 -5.81 6.24 -5.48
N LEU A 526 -4.75 5.99 -4.72
CA LEU A 526 -4.64 4.84 -3.82
C LEU A 526 -5.47 4.99 -2.54
N ASP A 527 -5.74 6.23 -2.10
CA ASP A 527 -6.63 6.54 -0.98
C ASP A 527 -8.11 6.32 -1.34
N LYS A 528 -8.49 6.57 -2.60
CA LYS A 528 -9.89 6.56 -3.06
C LYS A 528 -10.35 5.21 -3.63
N GLN A 529 -9.60 4.13 -3.46
CA GLN A 529 -9.89 2.81 -4.06
C GLN A 529 -11.29 2.30 -3.67
N PRO A 530 -12.29 2.31 -4.59
CA PRO A 530 -13.67 1.97 -4.23
C PRO A 530 -13.89 0.46 -4.11
N HIS A 531 -12.99 -0.34 -4.69
CA HIS A 531 -13.15 -1.79 -4.81
C HIS A 531 -13.11 -2.49 -3.44
N ASP A 532 -12.24 -2.06 -2.52
CA ASP A 532 -12.15 -2.63 -1.18
C ASP A 532 -12.87 -1.76 -0.13
N MET A 533 -13.76 -0.85 -0.55
CA MET A 533 -14.44 0.14 0.29
C MET A 533 -13.43 0.90 1.17
N ARG A 534 -12.25 1.17 0.62
CA ARG A 534 -11.18 1.83 1.37
C ARG A 534 -11.58 3.22 1.79
N ASP A 535 -12.19 3.98 0.89
CA ASP A 535 -12.78 5.29 1.17
C ASP A 535 -13.79 5.23 2.33
N TRP A 536 -14.64 4.20 2.39
CA TRP A 536 -15.56 3.98 3.49
C TRP A 536 -14.81 3.62 4.78
N LYS A 537 -13.87 2.68 4.75
CA LYS A 537 -13.10 2.26 5.94
C LYS A 537 -12.29 3.41 6.53
N VAL A 538 -11.63 4.20 5.67
CA VAL A 538 -10.91 5.42 6.04
C VAL A 538 -11.89 6.47 6.58
N GLY A 539 -13.04 6.68 5.94
CA GLY A 539 -14.08 7.59 6.41
C GLY A 539 -14.68 7.18 7.76
N LEU A 540 -14.85 5.89 8.00
CA LEU A 540 -15.28 5.33 9.29
C LEU A 540 -14.23 5.58 10.37
N LEU A 541 -12.96 5.27 10.11
CA LEU A 541 -11.86 5.53 11.05
C LEU A 541 -11.72 7.02 11.39
N ALA A 542 -12.04 7.93 10.45
CA ALA A 542 -12.03 9.37 10.71
C ALA A 542 -12.99 9.79 11.84
N LYS A 543 -14.01 8.99 12.14
CA LYS A 543 -14.95 9.23 13.25
C LYS A 543 -14.28 9.20 14.63
N LEU A 544 -13.14 8.50 14.75
CA LEU A 544 -12.33 8.52 15.97
C LEU A 544 -11.50 9.81 16.09
N MET A 545 -11.49 10.67 15.07
CA MET A 545 -10.54 11.78 14.91
C MET A 545 -11.30 13.06 14.46
N PRO A 546 -12.13 13.67 15.32
CA PRO A 546 -13.04 14.75 14.91
C PRO A 546 -12.33 16.01 14.41
N ASP A 547 -11.16 16.34 14.96
CA ASP A 547 -10.38 17.53 14.60
C ASP A 547 -9.42 17.29 13.42
N TRP A 548 -9.39 16.07 12.89
CA TRP A 548 -8.50 15.72 11.80
C TRP A 548 -8.97 16.30 10.47
N ASN A 549 -8.02 16.92 9.76
CA ASN A 549 -8.21 17.38 8.40
C ASN A 549 -7.12 16.79 7.49
N GLY A 550 -7.54 15.94 6.55
CA GLY A 550 -6.64 15.27 5.59
C GLY A 550 -5.81 16.22 4.72
N LEU A 551 -6.28 17.46 4.52
CA LEU A 551 -5.61 18.45 3.68
C LEU A 551 -4.54 19.29 4.41
N VAL A 552 -4.31 19.05 5.70
CA VAL A 552 -3.21 19.69 6.44
C VAL A 552 -1.88 19.05 6.05
N PHE A 553 -0.84 19.85 5.87
CA PHE A 553 0.50 19.35 5.53
C PHE A 553 1.19 18.76 6.75
N ASN A 554 1.90 17.64 6.54
CA ASN A 554 2.80 17.08 7.54
C ASN A 554 4.08 17.90 7.66
N LYS A 555 4.85 17.64 8.71
CA LYS A 555 6.21 18.17 8.84
C LYS A 555 7.13 17.42 7.90
N ASP A 556 7.49 18.05 6.78
CA ASP A 556 8.33 17.44 5.75
C ASP A 556 9.67 16.94 6.31
N ALA A 557 9.93 15.64 6.16
CA ALA A 557 11.26 15.08 6.35
C ALA A 557 12.23 15.64 5.31
N PRO A 558 13.48 15.95 5.69
CA PRO A 558 14.46 16.50 4.77
C PRO A 558 14.85 15.48 3.70
N THR A 559 15.12 15.96 2.48
CA THR A 559 15.56 15.14 1.33
C THR A 559 17.08 15.20 1.09
N GLY A 560 17.79 16.04 1.85
CA GLY A 560 19.20 16.37 1.62
C GLY A 560 19.39 17.31 0.43
N ASP A 561 20.63 17.77 0.23
CA ASP A 561 21.02 18.57 -0.94
C ASP A 561 21.16 17.64 -2.14
N CYS A 562 20.21 17.70 -3.06
CA CYS A 562 20.16 16.85 -4.25
C CYS A 562 19.53 17.61 -5.42
N ASP A 563 20.25 17.71 -6.53
CA ASP A 563 19.78 18.46 -7.72
C ASP A 563 18.64 17.76 -8.48
N LEU A 564 18.20 16.56 -8.04
CA LEU A 564 17.06 15.86 -8.62
C LEU A 564 15.72 16.31 -8.03
N MET A 565 15.74 16.84 -6.81
CA MET A 565 14.53 17.22 -6.07
C MET A 565 14.84 18.19 -4.93
N SER A 566 14.09 19.30 -4.89
CA SER A 566 14.18 20.29 -3.82
C SER A 566 12.79 20.72 -3.34
N LEU A 567 12.62 20.89 -2.03
CA LEU A 567 11.41 21.47 -1.45
C LEU A 567 11.52 23.00 -1.54
N GLN A 568 10.73 23.63 -2.40
CA GLN A 568 10.80 25.08 -2.64
C GLN A 568 9.85 25.89 -1.75
N ALA A 569 8.68 25.33 -1.45
CA ALA A 569 7.62 26.08 -0.76
C ALA A 569 6.95 25.25 0.33
N THR A 570 6.90 25.82 1.53
CA THR A 570 6.08 25.31 2.64
C THR A 570 4.81 26.13 2.86
N GLU A 571 4.72 27.31 2.24
CA GLU A 571 3.60 28.24 2.29
C GLU A 571 2.37 27.68 1.55
N THR A 572 1.20 27.84 2.18
CA THR A 572 -0.07 27.22 1.74
C THR A 572 -1.17 28.23 1.41
N LEU A 573 -0.95 29.53 1.70
CA LEU A 573 -1.95 30.58 1.53
C LEU A 573 -1.49 31.61 0.51
N ARG A 574 -2.31 31.86 -0.52
CA ARG A 574 -2.13 32.99 -1.44
C ARG A 574 -2.74 34.24 -0.83
N ASN A 575 -1.95 34.98 -0.06
CA ASN A 575 -2.42 36.21 0.59
C ASN A 575 -2.50 37.41 -0.37
N GLU A 576 -1.79 37.38 -1.51
CA GLU A 576 -1.79 38.45 -2.51
C GLU A 576 -2.46 37.99 -3.82
N PRO A 577 -3.41 38.76 -4.38
CA PRO A 577 -3.96 38.48 -5.70
C PRO A 577 -2.88 38.66 -6.77
N SER A 578 -2.87 37.78 -7.78
CA SER A 578 -1.94 37.90 -8.91
C SER A 578 -2.07 39.31 -9.52
N PRO A 579 -0.97 40.07 -9.71
CA PRO A 579 -1.05 41.42 -10.23
C PRO A 579 -1.76 41.43 -11.59
N LEU A 580 -2.83 42.23 -11.69
CA LEU A 580 -3.62 42.40 -12.90
C LEU A 580 -2.96 43.43 -13.81
N PHE A 581 -2.91 43.16 -15.11
CA PHE A 581 -2.49 44.10 -16.14
C PHE A 581 -3.56 44.21 -17.23
N ILE A 582 -3.55 45.30 -18.00
CA ILE A 582 -4.45 45.46 -19.14
C ILE A 582 -3.79 44.85 -20.37
N ASN A 583 -4.39 43.82 -20.97
CA ASN A 583 -3.84 43.16 -22.14
C ASN A 583 -3.95 44.05 -23.41
N GLN A 584 -3.38 43.60 -24.53
CA GLN A 584 -3.42 44.34 -25.81
C GLN A 584 -4.85 44.59 -26.34
N LYS A 585 -5.87 43.94 -25.78
CA LYS A 585 -7.29 44.11 -26.12
C LYS A 585 -8.03 45.04 -25.14
N GLY A 586 -7.34 45.63 -24.17
CA GLY A 586 -7.96 46.50 -23.17
C GLY A 586 -8.64 45.75 -22.01
N GLU A 587 -8.46 44.44 -21.90
CA GLU A 587 -9.07 43.61 -20.86
C GLU A 587 -8.14 43.47 -19.65
N LEU A 588 -8.71 43.49 -18.44
CA LEU A 588 -7.98 43.12 -17.21
C LEU A 588 -7.61 41.63 -17.27
N ALA A 589 -6.31 41.33 -17.29
CA ALA A 589 -5.75 39.99 -17.31
C ALA A 589 -4.76 39.81 -16.15
N ALA A 590 -4.73 38.64 -15.52
CA ALA A 590 -3.72 38.33 -14.50
C ALA A 590 -2.35 38.08 -15.13
N SER A 591 -1.29 38.60 -14.51
CA SER A 591 0.10 38.25 -14.86
C SER A 591 0.34 36.75 -14.69
N HIS A 592 0.57 36.06 -15.80
CA HIS A 592 0.93 34.63 -15.79
C HIS A 592 2.23 34.34 -15.04
N ASN A 593 3.13 35.33 -14.98
CA ASN A 593 4.52 35.18 -14.53
C ASN A 593 4.74 35.57 -13.06
N VAL A 594 3.69 36.02 -12.34
CA VAL A 594 3.75 36.36 -10.90
C VAL A 594 2.80 35.46 -10.13
N ILE A 595 2.83 34.16 -10.44
CA ILE A 595 2.16 33.15 -9.62
C ILE A 595 3.26 32.52 -8.77
N GLY A 596 3.40 32.99 -7.53
CA GLY A 596 4.38 32.46 -6.59
C GLY A 596 4.28 30.93 -6.46
N LEU A 597 5.44 30.28 -6.34
CA LEU A 597 5.55 28.84 -6.08
C LEU A 597 5.02 28.58 -4.67
N LEU A 598 3.80 28.08 -4.58
CA LEU A 598 3.07 27.85 -3.32
C LEU A 598 2.41 26.48 -3.38
N ARG A 599 2.33 25.80 -2.24
CA ARG A 599 1.71 24.47 -2.13
C ARG A 599 0.26 24.56 -1.65
N ASP A 600 -0.53 25.36 -2.34
CA ASP A 600 -1.92 25.71 -2.01
C ASP A 600 -2.96 24.78 -2.67
N ASN A 601 -2.51 23.81 -3.47
CA ASN A 601 -3.38 22.88 -4.19
C ASN A 601 -3.10 21.44 -3.74
N LYS A 602 -3.19 21.20 -2.43
CA LYS A 602 -3.01 19.86 -1.85
C LYS A 602 -4.13 18.94 -2.32
N ILE A 603 -3.76 17.85 -2.97
CA ILE A 603 -4.69 16.82 -3.44
C ILE A 603 -4.77 15.64 -2.45
N PRO A 604 -3.65 15.06 -1.99
CA PRO A 604 -3.69 13.95 -1.04
C PRO A 604 -4.32 14.31 0.31
N ALA A 605 -5.21 13.43 0.79
CA ALA A 605 -5.80 13.49 2.13
C ALA A 605 -4.97 12.70 3.16
N ASP A 606 -3.65 12.90 3.16
CA ASP A 606 -2.65 12.09 3.86
C ASP A 606 -2.10 12.69 5.16
N SER A 607 -2.79 13.71 5.70
CA SER A 607 -2.38 14.38 6.95
C SER A 607 -2.31 13.41 8.13
N LEU A 608 -1.25 13.54 8.92
CA LEU A 608 -1.05 12.92 10.23
C LEU A 608 -1.07 13.97 11.36
N GLN A 609 -1.45 15.20 11.06
CA GLN A 609 -1.57 16.30 12.01
C GLN A 609 -2.96 16.31 12.65
N ASN A 610 -3.09 16.95 13.83
CA ASN A 610 -4.34 17.08 14.57
C ASN A 610 -5.02 15.73 14.88
N LEU A 611 -4.22 14.70 15.16
CA LEU A 611 -4.72 13.40 15.60
C LEU A 611 -4.85 13.38 17.14
N PRO A 612 -5.85 12.68 17.70
CA PRO A 612 -5.99 12.51 19.14
C PRO A 612 -4.82 11.74 19.74
N ALA A 613 -4.59 11.87 21.05
CA ALA A 613 -3.64 11.01 21.73
C ALA A 613 -4.21 9.59 21.87
N LEU A 614 -3.33 8.59 22.00
CA LEU A 614 -3.78 7.20 22.21
C LEU A 614 -4.65 7.07 23.47
N GLN A 615 -4.36 7.85 24.51
CA GLN A 615 -5.14 7.86 25.75
C GLN A 615 -6.60 8.26 25.52
N ASP A 616 -6.86 9.23 24.66
CA ASP A 616 -8.23 9.71 24.35
C ASP A 616 -9.07 8.60 23.73
N LEU A 617 -8.43 7.71 22.96
CA LEU A 617 -9.07 6.57 22.30
C LEU A 617 -9.20 5.32 23.18
N VAL A 618 -8.73 5.35 24.43
CA VAL A 618 -8.72 4.19 25.33
C VAL A 618 -9.44 4.46 26.66
N GLU A 619 -9.28 5.65 27.25
CA GLU A 619 -9.84 5.98 28.58
C GLU A 619 -10.43 7.42 28.65
N GLY A 620 -10.55 8.13 27.52
CA GLY A 620 -11.01 9.51 27.48
C GLY A 620 -12.51 9.69 27.79
N ALA A 621 -12.91 10.92 28.15
CA ALA A 621 -14.30 11.27 28.48
C ALA A 621 -15.31 11.04 27.33
N GLY A 622 -14.82 10.91 26.08
CA GLY A 622 -15.62 10.61 24.88
C GLY A 622 -15.46 9.18 24.35
N PHE A 623 -14.68 8.33 25.01
CA PHE A 623 -14.32 6.98 24.55
C PHE A 623 -15.55 6.16 24.14
N ASP A 624 -16.50 5.97 25.07
CA ASP A 624 -17.67 5.12 24.82
C ASP A 624 -18.54 5.66 23.68
N ALA A 625 -18.72 6.99 23.61
CA ALA A 625 -19.54 7.62 22.59
C ALA A 625 -18.93 7.49 21.19
N GLN A 626 -17.63 7.78 21.05
CA GLN A 626 -16.91 7.70 19.77
C GLN A 626 -16.86 6.27 19.23
N TRP A 627 -16.53 5.30 20.07
CA TRP A 627 -16.51 3.89 19.66
C TRP A 627 -17.89 3.36 19.35
N THR A 628 -18.91 3.73 20.13
CA THR A 628 -20.31 3.36 19.84
C THR A 628 -20.77 3.93 18.50
N GLU A 629 -20.44 5.20 18.21
CA GLU A 629 -20.72 5.81 16.92
C GLU A 629 -20.04 5.04 15.78
N LEU A 630 -18.74 4.73 15.91
CA LEU A 630 -18.01 3.94 14.93
C LEU A 630 -18.67 2.57 14.70
N PHE A 631 -18.97 1.82 15.77
CA PHE A 631 -19.58 0.49 15.65
C PHE A 631 -20.93 0.53 14.95
N ASN A 632 -21.75 1.54 15.24
CA ASN A 632 -23.03 1.74 14.56
C ASN A 632 -22.84 1.98 13.06
N HIS A 633 -21.85 2.77 12.65
CA HIS A 633 -21.58 3.01 11.24
C HIS A 633 -20.96 1.79 10.54
N CYS A 634 -20.07 1.06 11.21
CA CYS A 634 -19.55 -0.21 10.70
C CYS A 634 -20.67 -1.23 10.47
N HIS A 635 -21.63 -1.36 11.39
CA HIS A 635 -22.80 -2.25 11.22
C HIS A 635 -23.62 -1.87 9.99
N LYS A 636 -23.87 -0.57 9.79
CA LYS A 636 -24.58 -0.06 8.59
C LYS A 636 -23.82 -0.38 7.31
N ALA A 637 -22.49 -0.23 7.31
CA ALA A 637 -21.65 -0.56 6.17
C ALA A 637 -21.67 -2.06 5.85
N ASP A 638 -21.64 -2.92 6.87
CA ASP A 638 -21.79 -4.36 6.71
C ASP A 638 -23.17 -4.71 6.11
N ILE A 639 -24.26 -4.11 6.61
CA ILE A 639 -25.62 -4.27 6.05
C ILE A 639 -25.67 -3.85 4.59
N TYR A 640 -25.10 -2.68 4.26
CA TYR A 640 -25.03 -2.18 2.89
C TYR A 640 -24.31 -3.16 1.97
N ALA A 641 -23.14 -3.66 2.39
CA ALA A 641 -22.36 -4.64 1.65
C ALA A 641 -23.18 -5.92 1.36
N ARG A 642 -23.87 -6.49 2.37
CA ARG A 642 -24.70 -7.69 2.18
C ARG A 642 -25.92 -7.41 1.29
N ALA A 643 -26.53 -6.22 1.39
CA ALA A 643 -27.65 -5.82 0.55
C ALA A 643 -27.22 -5.79 -0.93
N ARG A 644 -26.09 -5.15 -1.21
CA ARG A 644 -25.49 -5.06 -2.54
C ARG A 644 -25.17 -6.43 -3.13
N MET A 645 -24.51 -7.29 -2.37
CA MET A 645 -24.23 -8.66 -2.77
C MET A 645 -25.50 -9.44 -3.13
N CYS A 646 -26.59 -9.22 -2.39
CA CYS A 646 -27.88 -9.84 -2.66
C CYS A 646 -28.43 -9.41 -4.02
N ILE A 647 -28.48 -8.09 -4.28
CA ILE A 647 -28.93 -7.50 -5.54
C ILE A 647 -28.14 -8.09 -6.71
N ASN A 648 -26.81 -8.14 -6.59
CA ASN A 648 -25.94 -8.65 -7.64
C ASN A 648 -26.14 -10.15 -7.89
N THR A 649 -26.33 -10.94 -6.84
CA THR A 649 -26.63 -12.37 -6.98
C THR A 649 -27.98 -12.61 -7.65
N GLU A 650 -28.97 -11.75 -7.39
CA GLU A 650 -30.29 -11.81 -8.01
C GLU A 650 -30.25 -11.39 -9.49
N ALA A 651 -29.57 -10.28 -9.80
CA ALA A 651 -29.35 -9.80 -11.15
C ALA A 651 -28.64 -10.87 -12.00
N ARG A 652 -27.57 -11.47 -11.47
CA ARG A 652 -26.83 -12.56 -12.14
C ARG A 652 -27.72 -13.77 -12.46
N LYS A 653 -28.60 -14.16 -11.54
CA LYS A 653 -29.54 -15.27 -11.78
C LYS A 653 -30.55 -14.95 -12.87
N LYS A 654 -30.90 -13.69 -13.08
CA LYS A 654 -31.75 -13.25 -14.20
C LYS A 654 -31.00 -13.25 -15.52
N GLU A 655 -29.78 -12.72 -15.56
CA GLU A 655 -28.91 -12.76 -16.74
C GLU A 655 -28.67 -14.20 -17.22
N LEU A 656 -28.32 -15.09 -16.29
CA LEU A 656 -28.13 -16.53 -16.57
C LEU A 656 -29.37 -17.22 -17.14
N LYS A 657 -30.57 -16.76 -16.78
CA LYS A 657 -31.84 -17.30 -17.29
C LYS A 657 -32.23 -16.76 -18.66
N ASN A 658 -31.74 -15.58 -19.05
CA ASN A 658 -32.23 -14.86 -20.24
C ASN A 658 -31.40 -15.05 -21.52
N LYS A 659 -30.16 -15.58 -21.48
CA LYS A 659 -29.39 -16.23 -22.57
C LYS A 659 -27.91 -16.30 -22.18
N GLY A 660 -27.38 -17.53 -22.10
CA GLY A 660 -26.07 -17.98 -22.60
C GLY A 660 -24.74 -17.29 -22.28
N LEU A 661 -24.68 -16.09 -21.71
CA LEU A 661 -23.43 -15.46 -21.28
C LEU A 661 -23.32 -15.49 -19.77
N VAL A 662 -22.60 -16.48 -19.26
CA VAL A 662 -22.17 -16.52 -17.86
C VAL A 662 -21.14 -15.42 -17.65
N SER A 663 -21.55 -14.22 -17.25
CA SER A 663 -20.62 -13.25 -16.69
C SER A 663 -20.18 -13.78 -15.31
N LYS A 664 -18.94 -14.26 -15.22
CA LYS A 664 -18.27 -14.58 -13.95
C LYS A 664 -17.68 -13.26 -13.45
N ARG A 665 -18.10 -12.79 -12.26
CA ARG A 665 -17.73 -11.49 -11.64
C ARG A 665 -17.31 -11.66 -10.17
N PRO A 666 -16.46 -10.75 -9.63
CA PRO A 666 -15.44 -11.03 -8.61
C PRO A 666 -15.96 -11.24 -7.21
N ARG A 667 -15.21 -12.03 -6.45
CA ARG A 667 -15.17 -11.90 -5.00
C ARG A 667 -14.49 -10.58 -4.69
N ASP A 668 -15.31 -9.56 -4.53
CA ASP A 668 -15.05 -8.47 -3.63
C ASP A 668 -16.32 -8.29 -2.81
N TRP A 669 -16.26 -8.61 -1.52
CA TRP A 669 -17.43 -8.58 -0.63
C TRP A 669 -17.67 -7.17 -0.06
N TYR A 670 -16.78 -6.23 -0.36
CA TYR A 670 -16.76 -4.88 0.18
C TYR A 670 -16.39 -3.83 -0.87
N GLY A 671 -16.97 -3.86 -2.07
CA GLY A 671 -16.82 -2.77 -3.04
C GLY A 671 -16.85 -3.29 -4.48
N GLU A 672 -18.07 -3.48 -4.95
CA GLU A 672 -18.35 -4.09 -6.24
C GLU A 672 -17.78 -3.31 -7.42
N VAL A 673 -17.43 -4.05 -8.48
CA VAL A 673 -17.54 -3.68 -9.91
C VAL A 673 -17.46 -2.18 -10.16
N TRP A 674 -16.32 -1.59 -9.83
CA TRP A 674 -15.97 -0.31 -10.39
C TRP A 674 -15.67 -0.55 -11.87
N ARG A 675 -16.50 0.00 -12.75
CA ARG A 675 -16.08 0.27 -14.11
C ARG A 675 -15.63 1.71 -14.12
N ARG A 676 -14.33 1.94 -14.13
CA ARG A 676 -13.79 3.23 -14.54
C ARG A 676 -14.41 3.60 -15.87
N GLU A 677 -14.89 4.84 -15.99
CA GLU A 677 -15.00 5.44 -17.31
C GLU A 677 -13.56 5.63 -17.82
N LYS A 678 -13.12 4.70 -18.68
CA LYS A 678 -11.80 4.78 -19.28
C LYS A 678 -11.73 6.04 -20.13
N HIS A 679 -10.69 6.83 -19.95
CA HIS A 679 -10.45 7.95 -20.86
C HIS A 679 -10.05 7.38 -22.22
N ALA A 680 -10.49 8.00 -23.33
CA ALA A 680 -10.21 7.52 -24.69
C ALA A 680 -8.71 7.44 -25.04
N GLN A 681 -7.85 8.07 -24.22
CA GLN A 681 -6.38 8.14 -24.38
C GLN A 681 -5.62 7.43 -23.25
N GLU A 682 -6.33 6.74 -22.35
CA GLU A 682 -5.71 6.06 -21.20
C GLU A 682 -4.90 4.84 -21.65
N VAL A 683 -3.64 4.79 -21.24
CA VAL A 683 -2.81 3.59 -21.41
C VAL A 683 -2.88 2.74 -20.16
N GLN A 684 -3.15 1.44 -20.30
CA GLN A 684 -3.35 0.56 -19.15
C GLN A 684 -2.05 0.26 -18.39
N SER A 685 -2.13 0.29 -17.06
CA SER A 685 -1.07 -0.16 -16.17
C SER A 685 -0.72 -1.63 -16.41
N PHE A 686 0.53 -1.99 -16.15
CA PHE A 686 0.99 -3.36 -16.32
C PHE A 686 0.30 -4.33 -15.36
N ASP A 687 -0.16 -5.45 -15.91
CA ASP A 687 -0.29 -6.72 -15.22
C ASP A 687 0.91 -7.62 -15.56
N TYR A 688 1.01 -8.81 -14.96
CA TYR A 688 2.12 -9.73 -15.27
C TYR A 688 2.20 -10.10 -16.76
N ARG A 689 1.06 -10.27 -17.44
CA ARG A 689 1.05 -10.69 -18.85
C ARG A 689 1.56 -9.58 -19.77
N SER A 690 1.04 -8.38 -19.62
CA SER A 690 1.45 -7.20 -20.38
C SER A 690 2.88 -6.79 -20.06
N ALA A 691 3.35 -6.95 -18.82
CA ALA A 691 4.76 -6.76 -18.47
C ALA A 691 5.68 -7.74 -19.21
N VAL A 692 5.31 -9.02 -19.31
CA VAL A 692 6.07 -10.02 -20.09
C VAL A 692 6.07 -9.68 -21.57
N LEU A 693 4.90 -9.42 -22.16
CA LEU A 693 4.80 -9.08 -23.58
C LEU A 693 5.62 -7.84 -23.93
N PHE A 694 5.55 -6.82 -23.07
CA PHE A 694 6.32 -5.61 -23.26
C PHE A 694 7.82 -5.85 -23.12
N HIS A 695 8.26 -6.65 -22.15
CA HIS A 695 9.68 -7.02 -22.04
C HIS A 695 10.19 -7.79 -23.26
N LEU A 696 9.41 -8.72 -23.82
CA LEU A 696 9.77 -9.44 -25.04
C LEU A 696 9.88 -8.54 -26.26
N GLU A 697 9.04 -7.50 -26.34
CA GLU A 697 9.12 -6.48 -27.39
C GLU A 697 10.36 -5.60 -27.24
N LEU A 698 10.79 -5.28 -26.02
CA LEU A 698 12.04 -4.56 -25.79
C LEU A 698 13.25 -5.42 -26.21
N GLU A 699 13.26 -6.70 -25.86
CA GLU A 699 14.33 -7.62 -26.27
C GLU A 699 14.40 -7.79 -27.79
N SER A 700 13.26 -7.81 -28.49
CA SER A 700 13.25 -7.90 -29.96
C SER A 700 13.83 -6.66 -30.63
N GLN A 701 13.78 -5.50 -29.95
CA GLN A 701 14.38 -4.24 -30.38
C GLN A 701 15.85 -4.08 -29.93
N GLY A 702 16.38 -5.04 -29.15
CA GLY A 702 17.75 -4.99 -28.61
C GLY A 702 17.91 -4.03 -27.43
N TRP A 703 16.82 -3.76 -26.70
CA TRP A 703 16.77 -2.83 -25.55
C TRP A 703 16.77 -3.55 -24.21
#